data_AF-A0A165UMR5-F1
#
_entry.id   AF-A0A165UMR5-F1
#
_cell.length_a   1.000
_cell.length_b   1.000
_cell.length_c   1.000
_cell.angle_alpha   90.00
_cell.angle_beta   90.00
_cell.angle_gamma   90.00
#
_symmetry.space_group_name_H-M   'P 1'
#
loop_
_entity.id
_entity.type
_entity.pdbx_description
1 polymer ?
#
loop_
_entity_poly.entity_id
_entity_poly.type
_entity_poly.pdbx_seq_one_letter_code
_entity_poly.pdbx_strand_id
1 'polypeptide(L)'
;MVMGASSNDDAFGEGFGSTVDGDGSQSAKGPATHKYEPNFGDISCQAPKLNITTQSPFHLVVIGDFSGRANRMALHTANELAGLKGHNVDVDTAEDLPARLKIKLDLDLAGDGQVVHFEPSSIESFHPDEIIEEFEIFDELKALRSALKNAGTFSSAVATIDEWQEEQRDQPLKRRSARGAIIPADKKLSDFSSLIERPIEEREEADDLTELIGKIVSPYITPADDPELEDYLEIIETVMSTTLRRVLQDVDFQSLESVWRVVDMLSRRIETSSLLKITIYDISAEDFAHDLSATNTLEDTGLYRLFVENALQEDGVGTPSAIVGLYTFDMTPPHAELLGRMAKICAHAHAPFLTSLDRSNATRKFDALPKVTKEAWQSLRALEESNYIGLSLPRFMLRMPYGAKTDPIDAFNFEEFDEKIGLKAMLWGNPAALVGLVLAKDYETSGSAMQPGSILTVDEIPFHYVHDQYGDQVALPCTDRIISHRSIEPLMQQNLMPVVSMKGQPEVRIASLHGLAGQVISGRWCDQITIKKANAKSSSASGGLVTDGAAALAQAPKGAVVVETITDPKKTPETIFRIEVEAPKPDITEHEPQTHEACEESSPETALSEPDNSELDDLLADLSADDETPSSGEGDGMDPELEALLADL
;
A
#
# COMPACT_ATOMS: atom_id res chain seq x y z
N MET A 1 -34.92 -63.28 38.01
CA MET A 1 -35.88 -62.17 37.87
C MET A 1 -35.48 -61.42 36.62
N VAL A 2 -36.30 -61.53 35.57
CA VAL A 2 -36.42 -60.66 34.38
C VAL A 2 -35.14 -60.45 33.54
N MET A 3 -34.90 -61.33 32.55
CA MET A 3 -35.08 -61.13 31.08
C MET A 3 -34.07 -60.11 30.50
N GLY A 4 -33.09 -60.43 29.65
CA GLY A 4 -33.03 -61.41 28.54
C GLY A 4 -33.47 -60.69 27.24
N ALA A 5 -32.88 -60.80 26.05
CA ALA A 5 -31.83 -61.61 25.43
C ALA A 5 -31.56 -60.94 24.04
N SER A 6 -30.38 -61.05 23.41
CA SER A 6 -30.05 -61.94 22.26
C SER A 6 -30.93 -61.72 21.01
N SER A 7 -30.56 -61.87 19.73
CA SER A 7 -29.47 -62.51 18.99
C SER A 7 -29.93 -62.61 17.52
N ASN A 8 -29.01 -62.62 16.55
CA ASN A 8 -29.08 -63.26 15.21
C ASN A 8 -30.22 -62.82 14.24
N ASP A 9 -30.10 -62.86 12.91
CA ASP A 9 -29.85 -64.03 12.06
C ASP A 9 -29.35 -63.66 10.65
N ASP A 10 -28.68 -64.65 10.08
CA ASP A 10 -28.23 -64.83 8.70
C ASP A 10 -29.31 -64.71 7.63
N ALA A 11 -28.91 -64.37 6.40
CA ALA A 11 -29.48 -64.97 5.20
C ALA A 11 -28.47 -64.99 4.04
N PHE A 12 -27.96 -66.20 3.80
CA PHE A 12 -27.29 -66.64 2.58
C PHE A 12 -28.24 -66.62 1.36
N GLY A 13 -27.68 -66.37 0.19
CA GLY A 13 -28.31 -66.62 -1.11
C GLY A 13 -27.25 -66.76 -2.20
N GLU A 14 -26.69 -67.96 -2.35
CA GLU A 14 -25.86 -68.36 -3.49
C GLU A 14 -26.69 -68.53 -4.77
N GLY A 15 -26.08 -68.18 -5.91
CA GLY A 15 -26.56 -68.53 -7.25
C GLY A 15 -25.40 -68.51 -8.25
N PHE A 16 -24.75 -69.67 -8.42
CA PHE A 16 -23.72 -69.93 -9.43
C PHE A 16 -24.30 -69.94 -10.85
N GLY A 17 -23.54 -69.42 -11.82
CA GLY A 17 -23.78 -69.60 -13.26
C GLY A 17 -22.68 -69.00 -14.13
N SER A 18 -21.71 -69.83 -14.54
CA SER A 18 -20.56 -69.49 -15.39
C SER A 18 -20.90 -69.56 -16.90
N THR A 19 -20.46 -68.59 -17.72
CA THR A 19 -19.95 -68.78 -19.12
C THR A 19 -19.34 -67.46 -19.63
N VAL A 20 -18.01 -67.34 -19.78
CA VAL A 20 -17.18 -67.41 -21.01
C VAL A 20 -17.28 -66.21 -21.97
N ASP A 21 -16.11 -65.58 -22.16
CA ASP A 21 -15.56 -64.76 -23.26
C ASP A 21 -16.24 -63.47 -23.75
N GLY A 22 -15.45 -62.39 -23.71
CA GLY A 22 -15.73 -61.10 -24.32
C GLY A 22 -14.54 -60.16 -24.16
N ASP A 23 -13.55 -60.32 -25.04
CA ASP A 23 -12.41 -59.43 -25.24
C ASP A 23 -12.89 -57.97 -25.45
N GLY A 24 -12.38 -57.06 -24.63
CA GLY A 24 -12.80 -55.67 -24.57
C GLY A 24 -11.70 -54.82 -23.95
N SER A 25 -10.77 -54.39 -24.81
CA SER A 25 -9.63 -53.54 -24.51
C SER A 25 -9.94 -52.42 -23.51
N GLN A 26 -9.52 -52.59 -22.26
CA GLN A 26 -9.42 -51.49 -21.31
C GLN A 26 -8.20 -50.65 -21.68
N SER A 27 -8.43 -49.60 -22.47
CA SER A 27 -7.54 -48.44 -22.51
C SER A 27 -7.49 -47.85 -21.11
N ALA A 28 -6.40 -48.08 -20.39
CA ALA A 28 -6.08 -47.40 -19.16
C ALA A 28 -6.07 -45.88 -19.43
N LYS A 29 -7.15 -45.18 -19.07
CA LYS A 29 -7.13 -43.73 -18.92
C LYS A 29 -6.15 -43.44 -17.80
N GLY A 30 -4.97 -42.93 -18.15
CA GLY A 30 -4.08 -42.28 -17.19
C GLY A 30 -4.84 -41.20 -16.41
N PRO A 31 -4.39 -40.84 -15.20
CA PRO A 31 -5.08 -39.85 -14.38
C PRO A 31 -5.25 -38.57 -15.20
N ALA A 32 -6.49 -38.15 -15.40
CA ALA A 32 -6.78 -36.88 -16.05
C ALA A 32 -6.10 -35.80 -15.23
N THR A 33 -5.04 -35.21 -15.79
CA THR A 33 -4.45 -34.00 -15.23
C THR A 33 -5.52 -32.92 -15.35
N HIS A 34 -6.30 -32.71 -14.28
CA HIS A 34 -7.22 -31.60 -14.19
C HIS A 34 -6.40 -30.32 -14.36
N LYS A 35 -6.50 -29.72 -15.55
CA LYS A 35 -5.97 -28.38 -15.82
C LYS A 35 -6.82 -27.43 -15.00
N TYR A 36 -6.19 -26.58 -14.20
CA TYR A 36 -6.93 -25.56 -13.47
C TYR A 36 -7.48 -24.54 -14.47
N GLU A 37 -8.80 -24.39 -14.51
CA GLU A 37 -9.48 -23.39 -15.35
C GLU A 37 -10.09 -22.32 -14.43
N PRO A 38 -9.51 -21.11 -14.37
CA PRO A 38 -10.04 -20.05 -13.53
C PRO A 38 -11.39 -19.55 -14.05
N ASN A 39 -12.27 -19.20 -13.14
CA ASN A 39 -13.58 -18.64 -13.47
C ASN A 39 -13.60 -17.11 -13.32
N PHE A 40 -13.51 -16.42 -14.45
CA PHE A 40 -13.52 -14.96 -14.53
C PHE A 40 -14.91 -14.33 -14.67
N GLY A 41 -15.99 -15.10 -14.48
CA GLY A 41 -17.37 -14.63 -14.70
C GLY A 41 -17.67 -14.33 -16.16
N ASP A 42 -18.90 -13.94 -16.46
CA ASP A 42 -19.39 -13.65 -17.81
C ASP A 42 -20.10 -12.28 -17.85
N ILE A 43 -19.93 -11.57 -18.96
CA ILE A 43 -20.72 -10.40 -19.33
C ILE A 43 -21.25 -10.65 -20.74
N SER A 44 -22.57 -10.64 -20.87
CA SER A 44 -23.34 -10.90 -22.08
C SER A 44 -23.81 -9.62 -22.79
N CYS A 45 -23.98 -8.52 -22.03
CA CYS A 45 -24.39 -7.24 -22.59
C CYS A 45 -23.25 -6.54 -23.35
N GLN A 46 -23.60 -5.60 -24.22
CA GLN A 46 -22.60 -4.78 -24.90
C GLN A 46 -22.12 -3.67 -23.96
N ALA A 47 -20.81 -3.41 -23.95
CA ALA A 47 -20.23 -2.28 -23.22
C ALA A 47 -20.94 -0.95 -23.61
N PRO A 48 -21.32 -0.12 -22.63
CA PRO A 48 -22.00 1.14 -22.91
C PRO A 48 -21.08 2.11 -23.64
N LYS A 49 -21.66 2.92 -24.54
CA LYS A 49 -20.90 3.98 -25.21
C LYS A 49 -20.80 5.19 -24.29
N LEU A 50 -19.59 5.52 -23.87
CA LEU A 50 -19.33 6.70 -23.06
C LEU A 50 -19.25 7.95 -23.95
N ASN A 51 -20.02 8.98 -23.62
CA ASN A 51 -19.95 10.30 -24.27
C ASN A 51 -18.81 11.14 -23.67
N ILE A 52 -17.56 10.68 -23.83
CA ILE A 52 -16.38 11.37 -23.29
C ILE A 52 -15.97 12.48 -24.26
N THR A 53 -15.92 13.70 -23.75
CA THR A 53 -15.46 14.89 -24.49
C THR A 53 -14.12 15.35 -23.95
N THR A 54 -13.47 16.29 -24.64
CA THR A 54 -12.22 16.91 -24.12
C THR A 54 -12.41 17.70 -22.83
N GLN A 55 -13.66 18.00 -22.47
CA GLN A 55 -14.05 18.73 -21.26
C GLN A 55 -14.53 17.79 -20.15
N SER A 56 -14.56 16.47 -20.40
CA SER A 56 -15.02 15.51 -19.39
C SER A 56 -13.98 15.37 -18.27
N PRO A 57 -14.33 15.62 -17.00
CA PRO A 57 -13.39 15.59 -15.90
C PRO A 57 -12.72 14.23 -15.76
N PHE A 58 -11.46 14.20 -15.34
CA PHE A 58 -10.82 13.00 -14.81
C PHE A 58 -11.36 12.73 -13.42
N HIS A 59 -12.19 11.70 -13.37
CA HIS A 59 -12.87 11.24 -12.16
C HIS A 59 -12.09 10.08 -11.56
N LEU A 60 -11.29 10.38 -10.54
CA LEU A 60 -10.60 9.38 -9.73
C LEU A 60 -11.57 8.85 -8.67
N VAL A 61 -11.93 7.58 -8.78
CA VAL A 61 -12.71 6.90 -7.75
C VAL A 61 -11.77 6.15 -6.83
N VAL A 62 -11.98 6.25 -5.52
CA VAL A 62 -11.23 5.51 -4.51
C VAL A 62 -12.20 4.63 -3.73
N ILE A 63 -11.89 3.35 -3.58
CA ILE A 63 -12.69 2.39 -2.82
C ILE A 63 -11.84 1.76 -1.71
N GLY A 64 -12.43 1.63 -0.54
CA GLY A 64 -11.77 1.19 0.69
C GLY A 64 -12.77 1.10 1.85
N ASP A 65 -12.35 0.53 2.97
CA ASP A 65 -13.14 0.51 4.19
C ASP A 65 -12.95 1.83 4.96
N PHE A 66 -13.76 2.84 4.62
CA PHE A 66 -13.68 4.18 5.20
C PHE A 66 -14.46 4.29 6.52
N SER A 67 -15.46 3.43 6.74
CA SER A 67 -16.29 3.43 7.95
C SER A 67 -15.83 2.44 9.03
N GLY A 68 -14.83 1.61 8.75
CA GLY A 68 -14.38 0.53 9.64
C GLY A 68 -15.38 -0.63 9.72
N ARG A 69 -16.25 -0.79 8.72
CA ARG A 69 -17.37 -1.74 8.76
C ARG A 69 -16.92 -3.21 8.78
N ALA A 70 -15.78 -3.53 8.15
CA ALA A 70 -15.30 -4.91 8.09
C ALA A 70 -14.79 -5.40 9.44
N ASN A 71 -14.28 -4.50 10.29
CA ASN A 71 -13.94 -4.80 11.69
C ASN A 71 -15.18 -5.34 12.45
N ARG A 72 -16.38 -4.86 12.12
CA ARG A 72 -17.68 -5.28 12.70
C ARG A 72 -18.44 -6.30 11.85
N MET A 73 -17.81 -6.88 10.81
CA MET A 73 -18.40 -7.86 9.88
C MET A 73 -19.69 -7.39 9.20
N ALA A 74 -19.85 -6.08 9.02
CA ALA A 74 -21.04 -5.50 8.41
C ALA A 74 -20.87 -5.39 6.89
N LEU A 75 -21.04 -6.49 6.16
CA LEU A 75 -20.89 -6.51 4.70
C LEU A 75 -22.12 -5.96 3.96
N HIS A 76 -21.89 -5.37 2.80
CA HIS A 76 -22.91 -4.94 1.88
C HIS A 76 -23.47 -6.08 1.04
N THR A 77 -24.78 -6.04 0.81
CA THR A 77 -25.41 -6.81 -0.27
C THR A 77 -25.16 -6.14 -1.63
N ALA A 78 -25.30 -6.91 -2.72
CA ALA A 78 -25.16 -6.38 -4.08
C ALA A 78 -26.08 -5.16 -4.37
N ASN A 79 -27.30 -5.15 -3.80
CA ASN A 79 -28.24 -4.04 -3.97
C ASN A 79 -27.81 -2.79 -3.19
N GLU A 80 -27.24 -2.97 -1.99
CA GLU A 80 -26.70 -1.86 -1.21
C GLU A 80 -25.47 -1.27 -1.89
N LEU A 81 -24.56 -2.10 -2.41
CA LEU A 81 -23.40 -1.66 -3.22
C LEU A 81 -23.84 -0.84 -4.43
N ALA A 82 -24.81 -1.34 -5.20
CA ALA A 82 -25.33 -0.61 -6.36
C ALA A 82 -25.94 0.75 -5.97
N GLY A 83 -26.56 0.84 -4.79
CA GLY A 83 -27.19 2.06 -4.27
C GLY A 83 -26.26 3.00 -3.50
N LEU A 84 -24.96 2.70 -3.41
CA LEU A 84 -24.02 3.52 -2.65
C LEU A 84 -23.89 4.93 -3.25
N LYS A 85 -23.92 5.92 -2.36
CA LYS A 85 -23.65 7.32 -2.73
C LYS A 85 -22.16 7.57 -2.63
N GLY A 86 -21.56 8.00 -3.74
CA GLY A 86 -20.17 8.45 -3.73
C GLY A 86 -20.03 9.78 -3.00
N HIS A 87 -18.95 9.94 -2.25
CA HIS A 87 -18.63 11.16 -1.54
C HIS A 87 -17.51 11.90 -2.27
N ASN A 88 -17.78 13.12 -2.75
CA ASN A 88 -16.72 13.95 -3.33
C ASN A 88 -15.70 14.31 -2.26
N VAL A 89 -14.43 14.34 -2.66
CA VAL A 89 -13.30 14.72 -1.82
C VAL A 89 -12.61 15.91 -2.46
N ASP A 90 -12.34 16.91 -1.66
CA ASP A 90 -11.44 18.05 -1.86
C ASP A 90 -10.79 18.38 -0.50
N VAL A 91 -9.94 19.41 -0.44
CA VAL A 91 -9.21 19.79 0.78
C VAL A 91 -10.17 20.13 1.93
N ASP A 92 -11.32 20.74 1.64
CA ASP A 92 -12.28 21.17 2.67
C ASP A 92 -13.14 20.01 3.17
N THR A 93 -13.57 19.12 2.26
CA THR A 93 -14.49 18.01 2.58
C THR A 93 -13.80 16.81 3.19
N ALA A 94 -12.49 16.61 2.93
CA ALA A 94 -11.73 15.47 3.46
C ALA A 94 -11.81 15.39 5.00
N GLU A 95 -11.71 16.54 5.68
CA GLU A 95 -11.73 16.63 7.15
C GLU A 95 -13.08 16.24 7.78
N ASP A 96 -14.20 16.57 7.14
CA ASP A 96 -15.55 16.35 7.68
C ASP A 96 -16.15 14.98 7.30
N LEU A 97 -15.54 14.28 6.34
CA LEU A 97 -16.06 13.00 5.85
C LEU A 97 -16.10 11.88 6.89
N PRO A 98 -15.13 11.73 7.82
CA PRO A 98 -15.21 10.79 8.92
C PRO A 98 -16.52 10.91 9.73
N ALA A 99 -16.86 12.12 10.20
CA ALA A 99 -18.13 12.37 10.90
C ALA A 99 -19.36 12.01 10.05
N ARG A 100 -19.34 12.30 8.74
CA ARG A 100 -20.45 11.98 7.84
C ARG A 100 -20.65 10.48 7.62
N LEU A 101 -19.56 9.71 7.59
CA LEU A 101 -19.58 8.26 7.46
C LEU A 101 -19.89 7.54 8.78
N LYS A 102 -19.87 8.26 9.92
CA LYS A 102 -20.18 7.73 11.25
C LYS A 102 -19.32 6.50 11.55
N ILE A 103 -18.01 6.71 11.45
CA ILE A 103 -17.01 5.66 11.69
C ILE A 103 -17.20 5.06 13.07
N LYS A 104 -17.13 3.73 13.15
CA LYS A 104 -17.14 2.98 14.41
C LYS A 104 -16.18 1.83 14.31
N LEU A 105 -15.19 1.81 15.19
CA LEU A 105 -14.14 0.82 15.23
C LEU A 105 -14.05 0.17 16.62
N ASP A 106 -14.01 -1.16 16.66
CA ASP A 106 -13.87 -1.92 17.90
C ASP A 106 -12.44 -2.46 18.01
N LEU A 107 -11.67 -1.93 18.97
CA LEU A 107 -10.25 -2.21 19.15
C LEU A 107 -10.00 -3.21 20.28
N ASP A 108 -9.44 -4.39 19.95
CA ASP A 108 -9.04 -5.42 20.92
C ASP A 108 -7.57 -5.22 21.35
N LEU A 109 -7.35 -4.25 22.24
CA LEU A 109 -6.00 -3.82 22.63
C LEU A 109 -5.23 -4.91 23.39
N ALA A 110 -5.92 -5.75 24.19
CA ALA A 110 -5.31 -6.82 24.98
C ALA A 110 -5.37 -8.22 24.33
N GLY A 111 -6.01 -8.37 23.18
CA GLY A 111 -6.09 -9.64 22.46
C GLY A 111 -6.91 -10.73 23.19
N ASP A 112 -7.74 -10.35 24.16
CA ASP A 112 -8.59 -11.23 24.96
C ASP A 112 -10.06 -11.16 24.57
N GLY A 113 -10.41 -10.30 23.61
CA GLY A 113 -11.75 -10.19 23.04
C GLY A 113 -12.58 -9.04 23.61
N GLN A 114 -12.13 -8.40 24.68
CA GLN A 114 -12.71 -7.14 25.16
C GLN A 114 -12.31 -6.01 24.21
N VAL A 115 -13.24 -5.08 23.94
CA VAL A 115 -13.00 -3.99 23.00
C VAL A 115 -13.13 -2.61 23.62
N VAL A 116 -12.33 -1.69 23.09
CA VAL A 116 -12.47 -0.25 23.27
C VAL A 116 -13.03 0.34 22.00
N HIS A 117 -14.07 1.17 22.11
CA HIS A 117 -14.70 1.80 20.96
C HIS A 117 -13.94 3.07 20.55
N PHE A 118 -13.77 3.25 19.24
CA PHE A 118 -13.21 4.45 18.64
C PHE A 118 -14.14 4.98 17.56
N GLU A 119 -14.57 6.24 17.69
CA GLU A 119 -15.52 6.91 16.81
C GLU A 119 -14.95 8.24 16.28
N PRO A 120 -13.92 8.20 15.41
CA PRO A 120 -13.26 9.41 14.94
C PRO A 120 -14.21 10.29 14.14
N SER A 121 -14.17 11.59 14.42
CA SER A 121 -15.03 12.59 13.77
C SER A 121 -14.31 13.37 12.67
N SER A 122 -12.97 13.37 12.67
CA SER A 122 -12.13 14.02 11.67
C SER A 122 -10.83 13.23 11.43
N ILE A 123 -9.99 13.68 10.50
CA ILE A 123 -8.65 13.09 10.29
C ILE A 123 -7.73 13.40 11.50
N GLU A 124 -7.97 14.50 12.21
CA GLU A 124 -7.22 14.85 13.42
C GLU A 124 -7.55 13.95 14.62
N SER A 125 -8.70 13.27 14.66
CA SER A 125 -9.00 12.26 15.70
C SER A 125 -7.96 11.10 15.73
N PHE A 126 -7.14 10.94 14.68
CA PHE A 126 -6.03 9.97 14.68
C PHE A 126 -4.72 10.53 15.26
N HIS A 127 -4.68 11.82 15.63
CA HIS A 127 -3.54 12.44 16.28
C HIS A 127 -3.41 11.94 17.73
N PRO A 128 -2.19 11.70 18.24
CA PRO A 128 -2.00 11.18 19.60
C PRO A 128 -2.64 12.02 20.71
N ASP A 129 -2.58 13.35 20.59
CA ASP A 129 -3.19 14.23 21.60
C ASP A 129 -4.72 14.07 21.63
N GLU A 130 -5.37 13.96 20.47
CA GLU A 130 -6.82 13.68 20.38
C GLU A 130 -7.15 12.27 20.91
N ILE A 131 -6.34 11.26 20.61
CA ILE A 131 -6.51 9.90 21.16
C ILE A 131 -6.44 9.91 22.69
N ILE A 132 -5.51 10.67 23.26
CA ILE A 132 -5.37 10.80 24.72
C ILE A 132 -6.57 11.51 25.35
N GLU A 133 -7.27 12.38 24.62
CA GLU A 133 -8.48 13.05 25.08
C GLU A 133 -9.75 12.19 24.88
N GLU A 134 -9.85 11.44 23.78
CA GLU A 134 -11.04 10.65 23.44
C GLU A 134 -11.12 9.30 24.16
N PHE A 135 -9.99 8.66 24.47
CA PHE A 135 -9.97 7.31 25.06
C PHE A 135 -9.96 7.34 26.59
N GLU A 136 -11.00 6.78 27.21
CA GLU A 136 -11.17 6.71 28.67
C GLU A 136 -10.00 6.03 29.41
N ILE A 137 -9.28 5.13 28.73
CA ILE A 137 -8.08 4.46 29.28
C ILE A 137 -7.00 5.45 29.73
N PHE A 138 -6.88 6.61 29.06
CA PHE A 138 -5.89 7.62 29.43
C PHE A 138 -6.37 8.50 30.59
N ASP A 139 -7.68 8.63 30.81
CA ASP A 139 -8.20 9.37 31.95
C ASP A 139 -7.90 8.65 33.27
N GLU A 140 -7.95 7.31 33.27
CA GLU A 140 -7.49 6.51 34.42
C GLU A 140 -6.00 6.71 34.70
N LEU A 141 -5.16 6.71 33.66
CA LEU A 141 -3.72 6.94 33.79
C LEU A 141 -3.39 8.36 34.27
N LYS A 142 -4.09 9.38 33.77
CA LYS A 142 -3.98 10.77 34.24
C LYS A 142 -4.41 10.89 35.70
N ALA A 143 -5.51 10.22 36.08
CA ALA A 143 -5.99 10.19 37.46
C ALA A 143 -4.98 9.52 38.40
N LEU A 144 -4.40 8.39 37.98
CA LEU A 144 -3.37 7.68 38.72
C LEU A 144 -2.10 8.53 38.90
N ARG A 145 -1.64 9.22 37.84
CA ARG A 145 -0.53 10.18 37.90
C ARG A 145 -0.78 11.30 38.90
N SER A 146 -2.00 11.83 38.93
CA SER A 146 -2.42 12.85 39.90
C SER A 146 -2.47 12.29 41.33
N ALA A 147 -2.94 11.05 41.50
CA ALA A 147 -3.04 10.37 42.78
C ALA A 147 -1.67 10.09 43.42
N LEU A 148 -0.65 9.76 42.63
CA LEU A 148 0.73 9.61 43.11
C LEU A 148 1.32 10.93 43.66
N LYS A 149 0.98 12.07 43.07
CA LYS A 149 1.48 13.38 43.54
C LYS A 149 0.84 13.82 44.87
N ASN A 150 -0.23 13.15 45.29
CA ASN A 150 -1.02 13.51 46.47
C ASN A 150 -0.78 12.53 47.63
N ALA A 151 -0.27 13.04 48.75
CA ALA A 151 0.10 12.21 49.91
C ALA A 151 -1.05 11.36 50.50
N GLY A 152 -2.30 11.81 50.36
CA GLY A 152 -3.48 11.09 50.86
C GLY A 152 -3.92 9.91 49.99
N THR A 153 -3.55 9.89 48.71
CA THR A 153 -3.94 8.86 47.73
C THR A 153 -2.75 8.03 47.26
N PHE A 154 -1.52 8.43 47.58
CA PHE A 154 -0.27 7.78 47.19
C PHE A 154 -0.29 6.27 47.44
N SER A 155 -0.61 5.82 48.66
CA SER A 155 -0.59 4.39 49.01
C SER A 155 -1.59 3.55 48.20
N SER A 156 -2.72 4.14 47.78
CA SER A 156 -3.70 3.43 46.95
C SER A 156 -3.25 3.34 45.50
N ALA A 157 -2.63 4.41 44.99
CA ALA A 157 -2.11 4.46 43.62
C ALA A 157 -0.91 3.51 43.44
N VAL A 158 -0.04 3.43 44.44
CA VAL A 158 1.06 2.47 44.48
C VAL A 158 0.54 1.03 44.44
N ALA A 159 -0.48 0.71 45.25
CA ALA A 159 -1.06 -0.64 45.28
C ALA A 159 -1.59 -1.10 43.92
N THR A 160 -2.20 -0.20 43.13
CA THR A 160 -2.64 -0.51 41.76
C THR A 160 -1.47 -0.79 40.82
N ILE A 161 -0.38 -0.02 40.92
CA ILE A 161 0.82 -0.25 40.09
C ILE A 161 1.50 -1.57 40.47
N ASP A 162 1.58 -1.87 41.78
CA ASP A 162 2.14 -3.12 42.29
C ASP A 162 1.33 -4.33 41.81
N GLU A 163 0.00 -4.23 41.75
CA GLU A 163 -0.87 -5.28 41.20
C GLU A 163 -0.56 -5.59 39.73
N TRP A 164 -0.32 -4.57 38.91
CA TRP A 164 0.09 -4.76 37.52
C TRP A 164 1.46 -5.45 37.37
N GLN A 165 2.36 -5.25 38.34
CA GLN A 165 3.67 -5.92 38.36
C GLN A 165 3.56 -7.40 38.74
N GLU A 166 2.60 -7.76 39.60
CA GLU A 166 2.36 -9.15 40.00
C GLU A 166 1.69 -9.99 38.90
N GLU A 167 0.91 -9.37 38.01
CA GLU A 167 0.17 -10.03 36.92
C GLU A 167 1.02 -10.47 35.72
N GLN A 168 2.36 -10.50 35.82
CA GLN A 168 3.29 -10.82 34.72
C GLN A 168 2.77 -11.93 33.78
N ARG A 169 2.34 -11.53 32.59
CA ARG A 169 1.99 -12.45 31.51
C ARG A 169 3.25 -12.94 30.81
N ASP A 170 3.52 -14.23 30.91
CA ASP A 170 4.59 -14.92 30.14
C ASP A 170 4.27 -15.07 28.64
N GLN A 171 3.04 -14.76 28.20
CA GLN A 171 2.60 -14.98 26.82
C GLN A 171 2.39 -13.68 26.04
N PRO A 172 2.93 -13.60 24.80
CA PRO A 172 2.71 -12.44 23.94
C PRO A 172 1.23 -12.33 23.56
N LEU A 173 0.73 -11.09 23.50
CA LEU A 173 -0.63 -10.79 23.06
C LEU A 173 -0.85 -11.38 21.65
N LYS A 174 -2.01 -12.03 21.44
CA LYS A 174 -2.36 -12.54 20.11
C LYS A 174 -2.57 -11.35 19.17
N ARG A 175 -1.76 -11.27 18.11
CA ARG A 175 -1.97 -10.28 17.05
C ARG A 175 -3.07 -10.76 16.12
N ARG A 176 -4.12 -9.95 15.96
CA ARG A 176 -5.14 -10.13 14.92
C ARG A 176 -4.59 -9.64 13.57
N SER A 177 -5.23 -10.07 12.49
CA SER A 177 -5.04 -9.49 11.17
C SER A 177 -6.11 -8.42 10.92
N ALA A 178 -5.71 -7.26 10.40
CA ALA A 178 -6.67 -6.22 10.03
C ALA A 178 -7.74 -6.77 9.08
N ARG A 179 -9.00 -6.42 9.32
CA ARG A 179 -10.09 -6.69 8.37
C ARG A 179 -10.32 -5.46 7.50
N GLY A 180 -10.82 -5.66 6.28
CA GLY A 180 -11.29 -4.58 5.42
C GLY A 180 -10.32 -4.07 4.34
N ALA A 181 -9.00 -4.13 4.55
CA ALA A 181 -8.00 -3.75 3.53
C ALA A 181 -7.29 -4.93 2.86
N ILE A 182 -7.31 -6.12 3.47
CA ILE A 182 -6.61 -7.31 2.97
C ILE A 182 -7.63 -8.32 2.47
N ILE A 183 -7.39 -8.90 1.29
CA ILE A 183 -8.18 -10.04 0.81
C ILE A 183 -7.53 -11.33 1.35
N PRO A 184 -8.26 -12.15 2.13
CA PRO A 184 -7.73 -13.39 2.70
C PRO A 184 -7.19 -14.37 1.64
N ALA A 185 -5.89 -14.64 1.69
CA ALA A 185 -5.17 -15.47 0.72
C ALA A 185 -5.48 -16.98 0.86
N ASP A 186 -5.99 -17.40 2.01
CA ASP A 186 -6.29 -18.79 2.37
C ASP A 186 -7.72 -19.23 1.99
N LYS A 187 -8.55 -18.32 1.49
CA LYS A 187 -9.96 -18.57 1.12
C LYS A 187 -10.10 -18.95 -0.36
N LYS A 188 -11.07 -19.81 -0.67
CA LYS A 188 -11.54 -20.09 -2.03
C LYS A 188 -12.59 -19.08 -2.47
N LEU A 189 -12.87 -19.02 -3.77
CA LEU A 189 -13.92 -18.17 -4.32
C LEU A 189 -15.30 -18.44 -3.67
N SER A 190 -15.63 -19.73 -3.42
CA SER A 190 -16.85 -20.12 -2.71
C SER A 190 -16.91 -19.60 -1.28
N ASP A 191 -15.77 -19.48 -0.60
CA ASP A 191 -15.72 -19.08 0.80
C ASP A 191 -16.07 -17.59 0.94
N PHE A 192 -15.68 -16.76 -0.05
CA PHE A 192 -16.09 -15.35 -0.14
C PHE A 192 -17.61 -15.19 -0.32
N SER A 193 -18.24 -16.08 -1.09
CA SER A 193 -19.70 -16.02 -1.30
C SER A 193 -20.50 -16.31 -0.02
N SER A 194 -19.90 -17.01 0.95
CA SER A 194 -20.55 -17.36 2.22
C SER A 194 -20.36 -16.33 3.35
N LEU A 195 -19.69 -15.19 3.10
CA LEU A 195 -19.31 -14.26 4.16
C LEU A 195 -20.49 -13.54 4.84
N ILE A 196 -21.58 -13.27 4.12
CA ILE A 196 -22.77 -12.59 4.68
C ILE A 196 -23.54 -13.48 5.67
N GLU A 197 -23.41 -14.81 5.59
CA GLU A 197 -24.14 -15.73 6.47
C GLU A 197 -23.51 -15.87 7.86
N ARG A 198 -22.42 -15.16 8.14
CA ARG A 198 -21.76 -15.20 9.45
C ARG A 198 -22.52 -14.33 10.45
N PRO A 199 -22.84 -14.85 11.65
CA PRO A 199 -23.44 -14.02 12.68
C PRO A 199 -22.49 -12.87 13.03
N ILE A 200 -23.06 -11.68 13.21
CA ILE A 200 -22.34 -10.54 13.78
C ILE A 200 -21.98 -10.96 15.20
N GLU A 201 -20.69 -11.13 15.48
CA GLU A 201 -20.20 -11.36 16.82
C GLU A 201 -20.34 -10.04 17.59
N GLU A 202 -21.31 -9.96 18.48
CA GLU A 202 -21.37 -8.88 19.47
C GLU A 202 -20.13 -9.02 20.36
N ARG A 203 -19.28 -8.00 20.36
CA ARG A 203 -18.08 -7.95 21.19
C ARG A 203 -18.44 -7.32 22.52
N GLU A 204 -17.90 -7.87 23.59
CA GLU A 204 -18.09 -7.31 24.94
C GLU A 204 -17.16 -6.10 25.11
N GLU A 205 -17.73 -4.98 25.54
CA GLU A 205 -16.99 -3.78 25.92
C GLU A 205 -16.13 -4.09 27.15
N ALA A 206 -14.97 -3.45 27.25
CA ALA A 206 -14.12 -3.63 28.43
C ALA A 206 -14.76 -2.99 29.67
N ASP A 207 -15.28 -3.83 30.58
CA ASP A 207 -15.94 -3.37 31.82
C ASP A 207 -14.96 -2.76 32.85
N ASP A 208 -13.70 -3.21 32.87
CA ASP A 208 -12.65 -2.75 33.78
C ASP A 208 -11.40 -2.32 33.00
N LEU A 209 -11.24 -1.00 32.82
CA LEU A 209 -10.13 -0.42 32.09
C LEU A 209 -8.80 -0.53 32.86
N THR A 210 -8.83 -0.61 34.20
CA THR A 210 -7.64 -0.76 35.03
C THR A 210 -7.04 -2.16 34.87
N GLU A 211 -7.89 -3.19 34.79
CA GLU A 211 -7.48 -4.56 34.42
C GLU A 211 -6.94 -4.59 32.98
N LEU A 212 -7.59 -3.90 32.04
CA LEU A 212 -7.15 -3.80 30.65
C LEU A 212 -5.76 -3.16 30.54
N ILE A 213 -5.51 -2.07 31.27
CA ILE A 213 -4.21 -1.42 31.34
C ILE A 213 -3.15 -2.41 31.83
N GLY A 214 -3.38 -3.07 32.97
CA GLY A 214 -2.46 -4.08 33.53
C GLY A 214 -2.08 -5.16 32.51
N LYS A 215 -3.05 -5.65 31.73
CA LYS A 215 -2.81 -6.62 30.65
C LYS A 215 -1.95 -6.07 29.50
N ILE A 216 -2.08 -4.79 29.16
CA ILE A 216 -1.30 -4.15 28.08
C ILE A 216 0.15 -3.90 28.53
N VAL A 217 0.34 -3.46 29.77
CA VAL A 217 1.61 -2.89 30.24
C VAL A 217 2.46 -3.81 31.09
N SER A 218 1.91 -4.89 31.67
CA SER A 218 2.66 -5.83 32.52
C SER A 218 3.98 -6.35 31.92
N PRO A 219 4.15 -6.55 30.59
CA PRO A 219 5.44 -6.95 30.02
C PRO A 219 6.51 -5.85 30.00
N TYR A 220 6.12 -4.59 30.23
CA TYR A 220 6.97 -3.41 30.04
C TYR A 220 7.31 -2.68 31.34
N ILE A 221 6.67 -3.05 32.46
CA ILE A 221 7.00 -2.48 33.78
C ILE A 221 8.19 -3.24 34.35
N THR A 222 9.25 -2.51 34.70
CA THR A 222 10.42 -3.08 35.39
C THR A 222 10.30 -2.79 36.89
N PRO A 223 10.30 -3.82 37.76
CA PRO A 223 10.31 -3.61 39.22
C PRO A 223 11.59 -2.90 39.66
N ALA A 224 11.48 -1.90 40.53
CA ALA A 224 12.60 -1.27 41.21
C ALA A 224 12.71 -1.78 42.66
N ASP A 225 13.94 -1.86 43.19
CA ASP A 225 14.17 -2.20 44.60
C ASP A 225 13.96 -0.93 45.46
N ASP A 226 12.89 -0.88 46.26
CA ASP A 226 12.48 0.27 47.09
C ASP A 226 12.13 1.54 46.29
N PRO A 227 11.08 1.50 45.44
CA PRO A 227 10.72 2.59 44.54
C PRO A 227 10.31 3.88 45.27
N GLU A 228 10.89 4.99 44.86
CA GLU A 228 10.52 6.35 45.28
C GLU A 228 9.41 6.93 44.36
N LEU A 229 8.91 8.13 44.71
CA LEU A 229 7.87 8.80 43.92
C LEU A 229 8.28 9.02 42.45
N GLU A 230 9.55 9.35 42.21
CA GLU A 230 10.07 9.59 40.86
C GLU A 230 10.01 8.30 40.02
N ASP A 231 10.33 7.15 40.62
CA ASP A 231 10.24 5.84 39.96
C ASP A 231 8.80 5.50 39.57
N TYR A 232 7.83 5.73 40.45
CA TYR A 232 6.41 5.51 40.12
C TYR A 232 5.90 6.45 39.01
N LEU A 233 6.40 7.69 38.95
CA LEU A 233 6.05 8.61 37.87
C LEU A 233 6.64 8.17 36.54
N GLU A 234 7.87 7.67 36.52
CA GLU A 234 8.51 7.10 35.33
C GLU A 234 7.78 5.83 34.86
N ILE A 235 7.35 4.97 35.78
CA ILE A 235 6.50 3.81 35.46
C ILE A 235 5.22 4.27 34.77
N ILE A 236 4.52 5.28 35.29
CA ILE A 236 3.29 5.77 34.64
C ILE A 236 3.58 6.37 33.25
N GLU A 237 4.67 7.11 33.06
CA GLU A 237 5.02 7.65 31.74
C GLU A 237 5.35 6.54 30.74
N THR A 238 6.00 5.46 31.19
CA THR A 238 6.23 4.24 30.41
C THR A 238 4.91 3.56 30.05
N VAL A 239 3.99 3.44 31.00
CA VAL A 239 2.65 2.87 30.82
C VAL A 239 1.85 3.68 29.79
N MET A 240 1.78 5.01 29.93
CA MET A 240 1.12 5.89 28.97
C MET A 240 1.71 5.76 27.55
N SER A 241 3.04 5.79 27.44
CA SER A 241 3.75 5.62 26.16
C SER A 241 3.44 4.27 25.51
N THR A 242 3.42 3.20 26.31
CA THR A 242 3.17 1.84 25.83
C THR A 242 1.73 1.67 25.38
N THR A 243 0.77 2.19 26.15
CA THR A 243 -0.66 2.16 25.81
C THR A 243 -0.94 2.96 24.54
N LEU A 244 -0.40 4.18 24.41
CA LEU A 244 -0.56 4.97 23.20
C LEU A 244 0.06 4.29 21.98
N ARG A 245 1.30 3.78 22.11
CA ARG A 245 1.93 3.00 21.04
C ARG A 245 1.10 1.78 20.66
N ARG A 246 0.46 1.13 21.63
CA ARG A 246 -0.42 -0.03 21.40
C ARG A 246 -1.66 0.34 20.58
N VAL A 247 -2.27 1.49 20.85
CA VAL A 247 -3.39 2.01 20.04
C VAL A 247 -2.93 2.34 18.63
N LEU A 248 -1.85 3.13 18.48
CA LEU A 248 -1.32 3.55 17.17
C LEU A 248 -0.81 2.38 16.31
N GLN A 249 -0.38 1.28 16.93
CA GLN A 249 0.11 0.08 16.25
C GLN A 249 -0.94 -1.04 16.19
N ASP A 250 -2.18 -0.79 16.60
CA ASP A 250 -3.26 -1.74 16.38
C ASP A 250 -3.54 -1.88 14.88
N VAL A 251 -3.76 -3.12 14.44
CA VAL A 251 -3.88 -3.43 13.01
C VAL A 251 -5.16 -2.85 12.40
N ASP A 252 -6.26 -2.84 13.14
CA ASP A 252 -7.54 -2.30 12.68
C ASP A 252 -7.49 -0.76 12.73
N PHE A 253 -6.85 -0.18 13.76
CA PHE A 253 -6.58 1.26 13.84
C PHE A 253 -5.74 1.75 12.65
N GLN A 254 -4.59 1.12 12.39
CA GLN A 254 -3.72 1.48 11.27
C GLN A 254 -4.39 1.29 9.92
N SER A 255 -5.21 0.24 9.77
CA SER A 255 -5.97 0.01 8.53
C SER A 255 -6.88 1.20 8.23
N LEU A 256 -7.64 1.67 9.22
CA LEU A 256 -8.51 2.82 9.08
C LEU A 256 -7.71 4.12 8.90
N GLU A 257 -6.72 4.38 9.74
CA GLU A 257 -5.86 5.57 9.65
C GLU A 257 -5.20 5.67 8.27
N SER A 258 -4.65 4.57 7.76
CA SER A 258 -3.95 4.55 6.47
C SER A 258 -4.84 4.96 5.30
N VAL A 259 -6.10 4.55 5.32
CA VAL A 259 -7.08 4.86 4.27
C VAL A 259 -7.45 6.35 4.31
N TRP A 260 -7.63 6.93 5.50
CA TRP A 260 -7.93 8.36 5.66
C TRP A 260 -6.73 9.25 5.34
N ARG A 261 -5.52 8.88 5.76
CA ARG A 261 -4.29 9.59 5.40
C ARG A 261 -4.01 9.52 3.90
N VAL A 262 -4.41 8.46 3.21
CA VAL A 262 -4.38 8.41 1.73
C VAL A 262 -5.36 9.42 1.13
N VAL A 263 -6.58 9.55 1.66
CA VAL A 263 -7.56 10.54 1.19
C VAL A 263 -7.04 11.96 1.39
N ASP A 264 -6.47 12.25 2.54
CA ASP A 264 -5.82 13.52 2.86
C ASP A 264 -4.66 13.83 1.88
N MET A 265 -3.78 12.85 1.65
CA MET A 265 -2.69 13.00 0.68
C MET A 265 -3.23 13.31 -0.73
N LEU A 266 -4.26 12.61 -1.18
CA LEU A 266 -4.85 12.83 -2.50
C LEU A 266 -5.55 14.19 -2.60
N SER A 267 -6.29 14.61 -1.58
CA SER A 267 -7.01 15.90 -1.57
C SER A 267 -6.05 17.08 -1.62
N ARG A 268 -4.91 17.00 -0.92
CA ARG A 268 -3.88 18.06 -0.90
C ARG A 268 -3.03 18.09 -2.17
N ARG A 269 -2.85 16.96 -2.85
CA ARG A 269 -1.94 16.83 -4.02
C ARG A 269 -2.65 16.88 -5.37
N ILE A 270 -3.97 16.85 -5.41
CA ILE A 270 -4.77 16.92 -6.64
C ILE A 270 -5.69 18.13 -6.53
N GLU A 271 -5.52 19.09 -7.44
CA GLU A 271 -6.38 20.27 -7.51
C GLU A 271 -7.75 19.90 -8.13
N THR A 272 -8.72 19.61 -7.27
CA THR A 272 -10.08 19.28 -7.71
C THR A 272 -10.77 20.50 -8.31
N SER A 273 -11.33 20.34 -9.51
CA SER A 273 -11.93 21.41 -10.31
C SER A 273 -12.96 20.83 -11.29
N SER A 274 -13.33 21.59 -12.32
CA SER A 274 -14.12 21.05 -13.44
C SER A 274 -13.35 20.01 -14.27
N LEU A 275 -12.02 19.93 -14.14
CA LEU A 275 -11.17 18.98 -14.87
C LEU A 275 -10.81 17.73 -14.06
N LEU A 276 -10.80 17.80 -12.74
CA LEU A 276 -10.37 16.72 -11.85
C LEU A 276 -11.36 16.57 -10.69
N LYS A 277 -11.79 15.34 -10.44
CA LYS A 277 -12.74 15.01 -9.39
C LYS A 277 -12.28 13.78 -8.65
N ILE A 278 -12.33 13.81 -7.32
CA ILE A 278 -12.11 12.64 -6.47
C ILE A 278 -13.45 12.24 -5.86
N THR A 279 -13.72 10.93 -5.81
CA THR A 279 -14.88 10.39 -5.11
C THR A 279 -14.50 9.13 -4.36
N ILE A 280 -14.87 9.05 -3.09
CA ILE A 280 -14.71 7.84 -2.28
C ILE A 280 -16.03 7.04 -2.21
N TYR A 281 -15.92 5.71 -2.18
CA TYR A 281 -17.00 4.80 -1.82
C TYR A 281 -16.54 3.87 -0.70
N ASP A 282 -17.36 3.77 0.34
CA ASP A 282 -17.14 2.84 1.46
C ASP A 282 -17.46 1.41 1.05
N ILE A 283 -16.43 0.69 0.60
CA ILE A 283 -16.49 -0.69 0.11
C ILE A 283 -15.25 -1.39 0.65
N SER A 284 -15.44 -2.33 1.57
CA SER A 284 -14.32 -3.11 2.11
C SER A 284 -13.82 -4.15 1.11
N ALA A 285 -12.60 -4.65 1.33
CA ALA A 285 -12.03 -5.76 0.55
C ALA A 285 -12.91 -7.03 0.62
N GLU A 286 -13.61 -7.23 1.74
CA GLU A 286 -14.54 -8.34 1.91
C GLU A 286 -15.84 -8.12 1.13
N ASP A 287 -16.37 -6.89 1.07
CA ASP A 287 -17.52 -6.55 0.22
C ASP A 287 -17.19 -6.80 -1.25
N PHE A 288 -16.02 -6.33 -1.67
CA PHE A 288 -15.51 -6.52 -3.03
C PHE A 288 -15.39 -8.01 -3.39
N ALA A 289 -14.74 -8.80 -2.52
CA ALA A 289 -14.55 -10.23 -2.77
C ALA A 289 -15.89 -10.98 -2.73
N HIS A 290 -16.78 -10.62 -1.82
CA HIS A 290 -18.10 -11.22 -1.69
C HIS A 290 -18.95 -10.97 -2.94
N ASP A 291 -19.15 -9.71 -3.33
CA ASP A 291 -19.99 -9.33 -4.48
C ASP A 291 -19.52 -9.98 -5.78
N LEU A 292 -18.20 -9.93 -6.05
CA LEU A 292 -17.63 -10.56 -7.24
C LEU A 292 -17.69 -12.08 -7.21
N SER A 293 -17.80 -12.72 -6.05
CA SER A 293 -17.88 -14.18 -5.94
C SER A 293 -19.31 -14.73 -5.90
N ALA A 294 -20.31 -13.87 -5.63
CA ALA A 294 -21.69 -14.27 -5.38
C ALA A 294 -22.40 -14.84 -6.62
N THR A 295 -22.03 -14.38 -7.82
CA THR A 295 -22.63 -14.80 -9.09
C THR A 295 -21.57 -14.91 -10.19
N ASN A 296 -21.83 -15.72 -11.22
CA ASN A 296 -20.99 -15.73 -12.43
C ASN A 296 -21.39 -14.65 -13.43
N THR A 297 -22.65 -14.23 -13.44
CA THR A 297 -23.14 -13.16 -14.30
C THR A 297 -22.72 -11.83 -13.68
N LEU A 298 -21.68 -11.20 -14.22
CA LEU A 298 -21.09 -10.01 -13.60
C LEU A 298 -22.03 -8.81 -13.67
N GLU A 299 -22.98 -8.77 -14.61
CA GLU A 299 -23.98 -7.70 -14.69
C GLU A 299 -24.86 -7.59 -13.44
N ASP A 300 -25.09 -8.71 -12.74
CA ASP A 300 -25.94 -8.76 -11.55
C ASP A 300 -25.22 -8.25 -10.28
N THR A 301 -23.89 -8.10 -10.35
CA THR A 301 -23.06 -7.63 -9.23
C THR A 301 -23.35 -6.17 -8.88
N GLY A 302 -23.18 -5.82 -7.61
CA GLY A 302 -23.30 -4.45 -7.13
C GLY A 302 -22.26 -3.52 -7.77
N LEU A 303 -21.02 -3.99 -7.91
CA LEU A 303 -19.91 -3.23 -8.49
C LEU A 303 -20.13 -2.91 -9.98
N TYR A 304 -20.66 -3.85 -10.77
CA TYR A 304 -21.01 -3.58 -12.16
C TYR A 304 -22.09 -2.50 -12.26
N ARG A 305 -23.17 -2.65 -11.50
CA ARG A 305 -24.26 -1.66 -11.50
C ARG A 305 -23.78 -0.30 -11.02
N LEU A 306 -22.91 -0.26 -10.02
CA LEU A 306 -22.35 0.99 -9.48
C LEU A 306 -21.48 1.73 -10.52
N PHE A 307 -20.48 1.05 -11.10
CA PHE A 307 -19.47 1.70 -11.93
C PHE A 307 -19.79 1.76 -13.42
N VAL A 308 -20.72 0.93 -13.91
CA VAL A 308 -21.10 0.86 -15.32
C VAL A 308 -22.49 1.43 -15.56
N GLU A 309 -23.51 0.97 -14.83
CA GLU A 309 -24.90 1.36 -15.11
C GLU A 309 -25.25 2.72 -14.48
N ASN A 310 -25.07 2.85 -13.17
CA ASN A 310 -25.46 4.03 -12.41
C ASN A 310 -24.55 5.23 -12.72
N ALA A 311 -23.30 4.97 -13.08
CA ALA A 311 -22.35 6.00 -13.49
C ALA A 311 -22.79 6.78 -14.75
N LEU A 312 -23.69 6.21 -15.57
CA LEU A 312 -24.23 6.84 -16.79
C LEU A 312 -25.52 7.64 -16.56
N GLN A 313 -26.12 7.52 -15.39
CA GLN A 313 -27.35 8.24 -15.07
C GLN A 313 -27.05 9.72 -14.82
N GLU A 314 -27.98 10.61 -15.18
CA GLU A 314 -27.82 12.06 -15.01
C GLU A 314 -27.63 12.46 -13.53
N ASP A 315 -28.26 11.73 -12.61
CA ASP A 315 -28.12 11.90 -11.15
C ASP A 315 -26.90 11.16 -10.57
N GLY A 316 -26.14 10.44 -11.39
CA GLY A 316 -24.95 9.70 -11.00
C GLY A 316 -23.76 10.62 -10.69
N VAL A 317 -22.76 10.10 -9.96
CA VAL A 317 -21.56 10.86 -9.58
C VAL A 317 -20.62 11.11 -10.78
N GLY A 318 -20.88 10.49 -11.93
CA GLY A 318 -20.09 10.54 -13.15
C GLY A 318 -19.40 9.23 -13.46
N THR A 319 -18.87 9.11 -14.68
CA THR A 319 -18.17 7.91 -15.13
C THR A 319 -16.72 7.90 -14.60
N PRO A 320 -16.29 6.82 -13.93
CA PRO A 320 -14.94 6.74 -13.41
C PRO A 320 -13.92 6.82 -14.55
N SER A 321 -12.80 7.49 -14.30
CA SER A 321 -11.66 7.55 -15.21
C SER A 321 -10.56 6.59 -14.79
N ALA A 322 -10.44 6.35 -13.49
CA ALA A 322 -9.66 5.30 -12.85
C ALA A 322 -10.31 4.97 -11.50
N ILE A 323 -10.18 3.73 -11.07
CA ILE A 323 -10.69 3.21 -9.80
C ILE A 323 -9.49 2.72 -8.98
N VAL A 324 -9.23 3.33 -7.84
CA VAL A 324 -8.19 2.94 -6.90
C VAL A 324 -8.82 2.09 -5.81
N GLY A 325 -8.52 0.79 -5.80
CA GLY A 325 -8.87 -0.09 -4.69
C GLY A 325 -7.74 -0.11 -3.67
N LEU A 326 -8.01 0.42 -2.48
CA LEU A 326 -7.10 0.41 -1.32
C LEU A 326 -7.03 -0.99 -0.68
N TYR A 327 -6.94 -2.02 -1.52
CA TYR A 327 -6.87 -3.42 -1.14
C TYR A 327 -5.48 -4.00 -1.37
N THR A 328 -5.16 -5.02 -0.61
CA THR A 328 -3.94 -5.82 -0.77
C THR A 328 -4.31 -7.23 -1.23
N PHE A 329 -3.88 -7.57 -2.44
CA PHE A 329 -3.98 -8.91 -3.00
C PHE A 329 -2.66 -9.68 -2.81
N ASP A 330 -2.73 -11.00 -2.78
CA ASP A 330 -1.59 -11.91 -2.95
C ASP A 330 -1.67 -12.72 -4.26
N MET A 331 -0.56 -13.36 -4.65
CA MET A 331 -0.48 -14.26 -5.80
C MET A 331 -1.08 -15.64 -5.49
N THR A 332 -2.41 -15.69 -5.39
CA THR A 332 -3.19 -16.92 -5.22
C THR A 332 -4.17 -17.12 -6.39
N PRO A 333 -4.64 -18.36 -6.67
CA PRO A 333 -5.64 -18.59 -7.71
C PRO A 333 -6.98 -17.85 -7.48
N PRO A 334 -7.57 -17.83 -6.27
CA PRO A 334 -8.81 -17.08 -6.01
C PRO A 334 -8.66 -15.58 -6.24
N HIS A 335 -7.51 -15.00 -5.90
CA HIS A 335 -7.24 -13.59 -6.18
C HIS A 335 -7.12 -13.31 -7.67
N ALA A 336 -6.48 -14.21 -8.43
CA ALA A 336 -6.43 -14.09 -9.88
C ALA A 336 -7.84 -14.11 -10.50
N GLU A 337 -8.75 -14.94 -9.97
CA GLU A 337 -10.16 -14.97 -10.39
C GLU A 337 -10.88 -13.66 -10.08
N LEU A 338 -10.76 -13.12 -8.86
CA LEU A 338 -11.34 -11.83 -8.47
C LEU A 338 -10.83 -10.68 -9.36
N LEU A 339 -9.51 -10.61 -9.60
CA LEU A 339 -8.90 -9.61 -10.48
C LEU A 339 -9.39 -9.75 -11.92
N GLY A 340 -9.54 -10.99 -12.43
CA GLY A 340 -10.05 -11.22 -13.78
C GLY A 340 -11.53 -10.86 -13.94
N ARG A 341 -12.34 -11.06 -12.89
CA ARG A 341 -13.74 -10.60 -12.84
C ARG A 341 -13.80 -9.07 -12.87
N MET A 342 -13.04 -8.40 -12.01
CA MET A 342 -12.98 -6.93 -11.98
C MET A 342 -12.43 -6.36 -13.29
N ALA A 343 -11.48 -7.03 -13.94
CA ALA A 343 -10.92 -6.62 -15.23
C ALA A 343 -12.01 -6.48 -16.30
N LYS A 344 -12.96 -7.44 -16.36
CA LYS A 344 -14.10 -7.39 -17.29
C LYS A 344 -15.04 -6.22 -16.99
N ILE A 345 -15.33 -5.96 -15.71
CA ILE A 345 -16.13 -4.80 -15.29
C ILE A 345 -15.44 -3.49 -15.68
N CYS A 346 -14.14 -3.38 -15.43
CA CYS A 346 -13.32 -2.21 -15.78
C CYS A 346 -13.24 -1.96 -17.29
N ALA A 347 -13.18 -3.01 -18.10
CA ALA A 347 -13.25 -2.89 -19.55
C ALA A 347 -14.58 -2.29 -20.02
N HIS A 348 -15.71 -2.65 -19.37
CA HIS A 348 -17.01 -2.03 -19.62
C HIS A 348 -17.12 -0.59 -19.10
N ALA A 349 -16.47 -0.28 -17.98
CA ALA A 349 -16.41 1.06 -17.42
C ALA A 349 -15.42 2.00 -18.15
N HIS A 350 -14.55 1.45 -19.01
CA HIS A 350 -13.38 2.13 -19.60
C HIS A 350 -12.47 2.81 -18.56
N ALA A 351 -12.37 2.21 -17.37
CA ALA A 351 -11.63 2.76 -16.23
C ALA A 351 -10.75 1.66 -15.62
N PRO A 352 -9.42 1.85 -15.49
CA PRO A 352 -8.56 0.87 -14.87
C PRO A 352 -8.85 0.71 -13.38
N PHE A 353 -8.69 -0.50 -12.89
CA PHE A 353 -8.62 -0.79 -11.46
C PHE A 353 -7.15 -0.89 -11.02
N LEU A 354 -6.77 0.04 -10.15
CA LEU A 354 -5.44 0.17 -9.58
C LEU A 354 -5.50 -0.36 -8.16
N THR A 355 -4.69 -1.35 -7.84
CA THR A 355 -4.63 -1.94 -6.51
C THR A 355 -3.21 -2.42 -6.19
N SER A 356 -3.04 -3.11 -5.07
CA SER A 356 -1.72 -3.52 -4.60
C SER A 356 -1.55 -5.02 -4.46
N LEU A 357 -0.30 -5.46 -4.55
CA LEU A 357 0.13 -6.79 -4.11
C LEU A 357 0.86 -6.71 -2.78
N ASP A 358 0.74 -7.76 -1.98
CA ASP A 358 1.50 -7.91 -0.75
C ASP A 358 3.01 -7.86 -1.03
N ARG A 359 3.75 -7.16 -0.15
CA ARG A 359 5.19 -6.90 -0.29
C ARG A 359 6.04 -8.16 -0.41
N SER A 360 5.57 -9.29 0.10
CA SER A 360 6.26 -10.58 -0.02
C SER A 360 6.49 -10.97 -1.49
N ASN A 361 5.64 -10.49 -2.40
CA ASN A 361 5.78 -10.71 -3.84
C ASN A 361 6.92 -9.91 -4.49
N ALA A 362 7.49 -8.90 -3.83
CA ALA A 362 8.56 -8.07 -4.41
C ALA A 362 9.88 -8.83 -4.70
N THR A 363 10.08 -10.00 -4.10
CA THR A 363 11.24 -10.89 -4.33
C THR A 363 10.83 -12.23 -4.94
N ARG A 364 9.53 -12.46 -5.13
CA ARG A 364 9.01 -13.74 -5.58
C ARG A 364 9.24 -13.88 -7.08
N LYS A 365 9.90 -14.95 -7.47
CA LYS A 365 10.08 -15.30 -8.88
C LYS A 365 8.85 -16.03 -9.37
N PHE A 366 8.28 -15.58 -10.50
CA PHE A 366 7.10 -16.20 -11.09
C PHE A 366 7.26 -17.70 -11.35
N ASP A 367 8.47 -18.14 -11.73
CA ASP A 367 8.76 -19.55 -12.00
C ASP A 367 8.84 -20.43 -10.76
N ALA A 368 8.99 -19.84 -9.58
CA ALA A 368 8.98 -20.55 -8.29
C ALA A 368 7.55 -20.70 -7.73
N LEU A 369 6.53 -20.15 -8.41
CA LEU A 369 5.15 -20.29 -7.98
C LEU A 369 4.66 -21.75 -8.12
N PRO A 370 3.79 -22.22 -7.21
CA PRO A 370 3.10 -23.49 -7.40
C PRO A 370 2.42 -23.54 -8.76
N LYS A 371 2.40 -24.72 -9.40
CA LYS A 371 1.89 -24.91 -10.76
C LYS A 371 0.49 -24.33 -10.97
N VAL A 372 -0.43 -24.57 -10.03
CA VAL A 372 -1.81 -24.07 -10.09
C VAL A 372 -1.86 -22.55 -10.06
N THR A 373 -1.11 -21.92 -9.15
CA THR A 373 -0.96 -20.46 -9.09
C THR A 373 -0.40 -19.90 -10.39
N LYS A 374 0.63 -20.55 -10.94
CA LYS A 374 1.24 -20.15 -12.21
C LYS A 374 0.23 -20.19 -13.36
N GLU A 375 -0.54 -21.28 -13.47
CA GLU A 375 -1.59 -21.44 -14.49
C GLU A 375 -2.72 -20.40 -14.33
N ALA A 376 -3.14 -20.11 -13.10
CA ALA A 376 -4.16 -19.10 -12.80
C ALA A 376 -3.73 -17.70 -13.25
N TRP A 377 -2.52 -17.28 -12.85
CA TRP A 377 -1.96 -15.97 -13.19
C TRP A 377 -1.57 -15.84 -14.67
N GLN A 378 -1.15 -16.93 -15.31
CA GLN A 378 -0.97 -16.95 -16.77
C GLN A 378 -2.29 -16.78 -17.51
N SER A 379 -3.36 -17.42 -17.04
CA SER A 379 -4.70 -17.27 -17.62
C SER A 379 -5.24 -15.85 -17.41
N LEU A 380 -5.04 -15.25 -16.24
CA LEU A 380 -5.39 -13.84 -15.96
C LEU A 380 -4.67 -12.90 -16.94
N ARG A 381 -3.35 -13.03 -17.07
CA ARG A 381 -2.55 -12.19 -17.99
C ARG A 381 -2.87 -12.42 -19.47
N ALA A 382 -3.47 -13.56 -19.82
CA ALA A 382 -3.90 -13.85 -21.18
C ALA A 382 -5.25 -13.18 -21.53
N LEU A 383 -6.02 -12.69 -20.55
CA LEU A 383 -7.21 -11.88 -20.80
C LEU A 383 -6.81 -10.51 -21.35
N GLU A 384 -7.47 -10.06 -22.41
CA GLU A 384 -7.25 -8.72 -22.96
C GLU A 384 -7.69 -7.64 -21.96
N GLU A 385 -8.79 -7.91 -21.25
CA GLU A 385 -9.35 -7.03 -20.22
C GLU A 385 -8.40 -6.84 -19.03
N SER A 386 -7.47 -7.78 -18.79
CA SER A 386 -6.49 -7.66 -17.70
C SER A 386 -5.57 -6.45 -17.86
N ASN A 387 -5.49 -5.83 -19.05
CA ASN A 387 -4.75 -4.58 -19.22
C ASN A 387 -5.37 -3.38 -18.48
N TYR A 388 -6.61 -3.50 -18.00
CA TYR A 388 -7.23 -2.54 -17.09
C TYR A 388 -6.84 -2.73 -15.63
N ILE A 389 -6.08 -3.78 -15.27
CA ILE A 389 -5.64 -4.02 -13.91
C ILE A 389 -4.20 -3.54 -13.72
N GLY A 390 -3.98 -2.64 -12.78
CA GLY A 390 -2.65 -2.20 -12.34
C GLY A 390 -2.35 -2.72 -10.94
N LEU A 391 -1.24 -3.45 -10.79
CA LEU A 391 -0.80 -3.99 -9.51
C LEU A 391 0.50 -3.34 -9.06
N SER A 392 0.43 -2.58 -7.98
CA SER A 392 1.56 -1.85 -7.43
C SER A 392 2.07 -2.45 -6.12
N LEU A 393 3.37 -2.30 -5.86
CA LEU A 393 4.03 -2.76 -4.63
C LEU A 393 5.41 -2.12 -4.47
N PRO A 394 5.97 -2.02 -3.27
CA PRO A 394 5.34 -2.28 -1.97
C PRO A 394 4.66 -1.00 -1.44
N ARG A 395 4.29 -0.94 -0.16
CA ARG A 395 3.60 0.22 0.42
C ARG A 395 4.55 1.40 0.65
N PHE A 396 4.01 2.61 0.78
CA PHE A 396 4.77 3.85 1.00
C PHE A 396 4.37 4.54 2.31
N MET A 397 5.27 5.32 2.90
CA MET A 397 5.04 5.96 4.21
C MET A 397 4.02 7.09 4.10
N LEU A 398 3.06 7.15 5.02
CA LEU A 398 1.99 8.16 5.03
C LEU A 398 2.25 9.32 6.00
N ARG A 399 2.95 9.06 7.10
CA ARG A 399 3.39 10.07 8.07
C ARG A 399 4.69 9.64 8.73
N MET A 400 5.43 10.62 9.27
CA MET A 400 6.56 10.33 10.14
C MET A 400 6.04 9.80 11.50
N PRO A 401 6.81 8.94 12.19
CA PRO A 401 6.47 8.56 13.55
C PRO A 401 6.56 9.76 14.49
N TYR A 402 5.67 9.83 15.48
CA TYR A 402 5.69 10.86 16.51
C TYR A 402 6.93 10.72 17.39
N GLY A 403 7.53 11.85 17.76
CA GLY A 403 8.80 11.89 18.48
C GLY A 403 9.32 13.31 18.66
N ALA A 404 10.17 13.51 19.66
CA ALA A 404 10.65 14.85 20.05
C ALA A 404 11.43 15.56 18.94
N LYS A 405 12.09 14.79 18.05
CA LYS A 405 12.87 15.31 16.91
C LYS A 405 12.10 15.28 15.58
N THR A 406 10.93 14.67 15.55
CA THR A 406 10.10 14.52 14.35
C THR A 406 8.83 15.35 14.51
N ASP A 407 7.79 14.74 15.05
CA ASP A 407 6.49 15.34 15.28
C ASP A 407 6.14 15.17 16.77
N PRO A 408 6.43 16.16 17.62
CA PRO A 408 6.21 16.07 19.07
C PRO A 408 4.72 16.20 19.41
N ILE A 409 4.32 15.59 20.52
CA ILE A 409 2.96 15.70 21.07
C ILE A 409 2.99 16.59 22.32
N ASP A 410 1.87 17.21 22.67
CA ASP A 410 1.80 18.14 23.80
C ASP A 410 1.59 17.43 25.14
N ALA A 411 0.94 16.26 25.14
CA ALA A 411 0.51 15.59 26.37
C ALA A 411 1.66 15.11 27.27
N PHE A 412 2.70 14.48 26.70
CA PHE A 412 3.89 13.98 27.41
C PHE A 412 5.03 13.64 26.43
N ASN A 413 6.22 13.34 26.96
CA ASN A 413 7.36 12.91 26.15
C ASN A 413 7.08 11.52 25.54
N PHE A 414 6.79 11.48 24.23
CA PHE A 414 6.43 10.26 23.53
C PHE A 414 7.36 10.01 22.34
N GLU A 415 7.76 8.76 22.17
CA GLU A 415 8.48 8.26 20.99
C GLU A 415 7.71 7.05 20.45
N GLU A 416 7.13 7.20 19.25
CA GLU A 416 6.36 6.13 18.62
C GLU A 416 7.28 5.05 18.03
N PHE A 417 8.38 5.47 17.41
CA PHE A 417 9.31 4.58 16.72
C PHE A 417 10.17 3.79 17.71
N ASP A 418 10.16 2.47 17.57
CA ASP A 418 11.04 1.55 18.30
C ASP A 418 11.93 0.82 17.29
N GLU A 419 13.24 0.99 17.41
CA GLU A 419 14.24 0.37 16.56
C GLU A 419 14.13 -1.17 16.54
N LYS A 420 13.70 -1.79 17.66
CA LYS A 420 13.50 -3.26 17.74
C LYS A 420 12.34 -3.73 16.88
N ILE A 421 11.31 -2.89 16.73
CA ILE A 421 10.14 -3.17 15.89
C ILE A 421 10.44 -2.80 14.43
N GLY A 422 11.21 -1.74 14.23
CA GLY A 422 11.66 -1.23 12.93
C GLY A 422 10.49 -0.78 12.07
N LEU A 423 10.55 -1.07 10.77
CA LEU A 423 9.56 -0.63 9.78
C LEU A 423 8.12 -1.10 10.08
N LYS A 424 7.93 -2.12 10.92
CA LYS A 424 6.58 -2.60 11.30
C LYS A 424 5.82 -1.58 12.17
N ALA A 425 6.51 -0.64 12.81
CA ALA A 425 5.90 0.39 13.64
C ALA A 425 5.31 1.56 12.82
N MET A 426 5.71 1.71 11.55
CA MET A 426 5.35 2.87 10.73
C MET A 426 3.95 2.72 10.11
N LEU A 427 3.33 3.86 9.79
CA LEU A 427 2.08 3.90 9.04
C LEU A 427 2.33 3.85 7.52
N TRP A 428 1.80 2.80 6.89
CA TRP A 428 2.01 2.51 5.48
C TRP A 428 0.73 2.61 4.65
N GLY A 429 0.79 3.35 3.56
CA GLY A 429 -0.30 3.55 2.60
C GLY A 429 -0.26 2.59 1.43
N ASN A 430 -1.44 2.35 0.86
CA ASN A 430 -1.59 1.49 -0.30
C ASN A 430 -0.98 2.15 -1.56
N PRO A 431 0.00 1.51 -2.24
CA PRO A 431 0.73 2.12 -3.35
C PRO A 431 -0.15 2.45 -4.56
N ALA A 432 -1.34 1.86 -4.68
CA ALA A 432 -2.28 2.18 -5.74
C ALA A 432 -2.72 3.66 -5.72
N ALA A 433 -2.72 4.28 -4.55
CA ALA A 433 -2.97 5.72 -4.41
C ALA A 433 -1.95 6.57 -5.15
N LEU A 434 -0.66 6.19 -5.12
CA LEU A 434 0.39 6.87 -5.88
C LEU A 434 0.20 6.71 -7.38
N VAL A 435 -0.23 5.52 -7.83
CA VAL A 435 -0.55 5.27 -9.24
C VAL A 435 -1.73 6.14 -9.70
N GLY A 436 -2.78 6.22 -8.89
CA GLY A 436 -3.92 7.11 -9.13
C GLY A 436 -3.51 8.59 -9.19
N LEU A 437 -2.64 9.01 -8.27
CA LEU A 437 -2.11 10.38 -8.20
C LEU A 437 -1.32 10.75 -9.47
N VAL A 438 -0.40 9.89 -9.93
CA VAL A 438 0.39 10.22 -11.13
C VAL A 438 -0.47 10.25 -12.39
N LEU A 439 -1.49 9.39 -12.50
CA LEU A 439 -2.44 9.44 -13.61
C LEU A 439 -3.29 10.73 -13.58
N ALA A 440 -3.70 11.17 -12.40
CA ALA A 440 -4.40 12.45 -12.25
C ALA A 440 -3.52 13.63 -12.69
N LYS A 441 -2.25 13.67 -12.26
CA LYS A 441 -1.28 14.71 -12.66
C LYS A 441 -0.94 14.68 -14.15
N ASP A 442 -0.82 13.50 -14.74
CA ASP A 442 -0.63 13.35 -16.19
C ASP A 442 -1.83 13.93 -16.97
N TYR A 443 -3.06 13.69 -16.47
CA TYR A 443 -4.26 14.29 -17.05
C TYR A 443 -4.33 15.80 -16.83
N GLU A 444 -3.91 16.30 -15.67
CA GLU A 444 -3.83 17.74 -15.39
C GLU A 444 -2.96 18.47 -16.42
N THR A 445 -1.81 17.87 -16.74
CA THR A 445 -0.82 18.45 -17.68
C THR A 445 -1.25 18.33 -19.13
N SER A 446 -1.82 17.18 -19.52
CA SER A 446 -2.05 16.83 -20.93
C SER A 446 -3.52 16.80 -21.35
N GLY A 447 -4.44 16.96 -20.41
CA GLY A 447 -5.87 16.80 -20.59
C GLY A 447 -6.23 15.46 -21.22
N SER A 448 -7.21 15.49 -22.14
CA SER A 448 -7.66 14.28 -22.84
C SER A 448 -6.62 13.66 -23.79
N ALA A 449 -5.51 14.35 -24.09
CA ALA A 449 -4.41 13.82 -24.90
C ALA A 449 -3.34 13.09 -24.08
N MET A 450 -3.58 12.91 -22.77
CA MET A 450 -2.73 12.18 -21.83
C MET A 450 -2.20 10.86 -22.39
N GLN A 451 -0.92 10.62 -22.12
CA GLN A 451 -0.28 9.31 -22.23
C GLN A 451 0.29 8.97 -20.86
N PRO A 452 -0.17 7.89 -20.20
CA PRO A 452 0.37 7.52 -18.89
C PRO A 452 1.89 7.37 -18.93
N GLY A 453 2.57 7.99 -17.96
CA GLY A 453 3.99 7.81 -17.72
C GLY A 453 4.85 9.04 -18.02
N SER A 454 4.26 10.20 -18.29
CA SER A 454 5.02 11.47 -18.29
C SER A 454 5.50 11.83 -16.90
N ILE A 455 4.70 11.54 -15.88
CA ILE A 455 5.02 11.76 -14.46
C ILE A 455 5.05 10.40 -13.78
N LEU A 456 6.21 10.03 -13.23
CA LEU A 456 6.42 8.78 -12.50
C LEU A 456 7.04 8.98 -11.12
N THR A 457 7.43 10.20 -10.80
CA THR A 457 8.05 10.55 -9.50
C THR A 457 7.01 11.22 -8.63
N VAL A 458 6.95 10.81 -7.38
CA VAL A 458 6.19 11.47 -6.33
C VAL A 458 7.18 11.90 -5.26
N ASP A 459 7.26 13.20 -5.07
CA ASP A 459 8.11 13.91 -4.12
C ASP A 459 7.40 14.11 -2.77
N GLU A 460 8.12 14.69 -1.81
CA GLU A 460 7.60 15.05 -0.47
C GLU A 460 6.95 13.87 0.26
N ILE A 461 7.46 12.65 0.04
CA ILE A 461 7.02 11.47 0.78
C ILE A 461 7.65 11.51 2.18
N PRO A 462 6.86 11.28 3.25
CA PRO A 462 7.40 11.16 4.60
C PRO A 462 8.55 10.16 4.66
N PHE A 463 9.55 10.49 5.47
CA PHE A 463 10.75 9.69 5.64
C PHE A 463 11.34 9.93 7.02
N HIS A 464 12.08 8.95 7.54
CA HIS A 464 12.58 8.97 8.90
C HIS A 464 14.07 8.60 8.94
N TYR A 465 14.77 9.02 9.98
CA TYR A 465 16.19 8.72 10.17
C TYR A 465 16.40 7.93 11.45
N VAL A 466 17.31 6.96 11.39
CA VAL A 466 17.76 6.19 12.54
C VAL A 466 19.27 6.32 12.67
N HIS A 467 19.81 6.05 13.86
CA HIS A 467 21.24 5.89 14.03
C HIS A 467 21.60 4.42 13.80
N ASP A 468 22.64 4.17 13.02
CA ASP A 468 23.15 2.81 12.86
C ASP A 468 23.98 2.38 14.08
N GLN A 469 24.50 1.15 14.04
CA GLN A 469 25.33 0.59 15.11
C GLN A 469 26.65 1.35 15.36
N TYR A 470 27.04 2.24 14.45
CA TYR A 470 28.24 3.10 14.55
C TYR A 470 27.88 4.54 14.95
N GLY A 471 26.59 4.86 15.12
CA GLY A 471 26.09 6.18 15.47
C GLY A 471 25.81 7.08 14.27
N ASP A 472 26.05 6.62 13.04
CA ASP A 472 25.82 7.39 11.84
C ASP A 472 24.33 7.50 11.53
N GLN A 473 23.89 8.68 11.12
CA GLN A 473 22.49 8.91 10.76
C GLN A 473 22.19 8.31 9.38
N VAL A 474 21.28 7.33 9.34
CA VAL A 474 20.86 6.64 8.13
C VAL A 474 19.38 6.88 7.88
N ALA A 475 19.05 7.33 6.67
CA ALA A 475 17.66 7.48 6.26
C ALA A 475 17.02 6.11 6.01
N LEU A 476 15.88 5.86 6.64
CA LEU A 476 15.01 4.75 6.34
C LEU A 476 14.34 4.95 4.96
N PRO A 477 14.01 3.85 4.26
CA PRO A 477 13.31 3.96 2.98
C PRO A 477 11.89 4.52 3.16
N CYS A 478 11.42 5.25 2.16
CA CYS A 478 10.04 5.73 2.05
C CYS A 478 9.03 4.60 1.79
N THR A 479 9.49 3.36 1.62
CA THR A 479 8.68 2.19 1.34
C THR A 479 8.89 1.09 2.37
N ASP A 480 7.87 0.28 2.64
CA ASP A 480 7.94 -0.79 3.64
C ASP A 480 8.80 -1.99 3.21
N ARG A 481 9.31 -1.93 1.97
CA ARG A 481 10.39 -2.76 1.46
C ARG A 481 11.23 -2.00 0.45
N ILE A 482 12.55 -2.21 0.47
CA ILE A 482 13.44 -1.68 -0.57
C ILE A 482 13.39 -2.60 -1.78
N ILE A 483 13.12 -2.02 -2.96
CA ILE A 483 13.30 -2.72 -4.24
C ILE A 483 14.71 -2.42 -4.75
N SER A 484 15.56 -3.45 -4.79
CA SER A 484 16.89 -3.30 -5.38
C SER A 484 16.81 -3.06 -6.89
N HIS A 485 17.80 -2.38 -7.47
CA HIS A 485 17.90 -2.20 -8.92
C HIS A 485 17.81 -3.53 -9.70
N ARG A 486 18.33 -4.62 -9.13
CA ARG A 486 18.29 -5.97 -9.74
C ARG A 486 16.89 -6.60 -9.72
N SER A 487 16.01 -6.12 -8.85
CA SER A 487 14.65 -6.64 -8.69
C SER A 487 13.62 -5.92 -9.57
N ILE A 488 13.92 -4.69 -10.02
CA ILE A 488 12.99 -3.86 -10.80
C ILE A 488 12.62 -4.55 -12.12
N GLU A 489 13.60 -4.93 -12.93
CA GLU A 489 13.34 -5.57 -14.23
C GLU A 489 12.55 -6.89 -14.12
N PRO A 490 12.89 -7.84 -13.22
CA PRO A 490 12.08 -9.03 -13.00
C PRO A 490 10.63 -8.76 -12.58
N LEU A 491 10.37 -7.69 -11.81
CA LEU A 491 9.00 -7.30 -11.45
C LEU A 491 8.25 -6.68 -12.64
N MET A 492 8.93 -5.87 -13.45
CA MET A 492 8.35 -5.31 -14.67
C MET A 492 8.06 -6.38 -15.72
N GLN A 493 8.91 -7.41 -15.86
CA GLN A 493 8.64 -8.58 -16.71
C GLN A 493 7.43 -9.40 -16.25
N GLN A 494 7.02 -9.25 -14.98
CA GLN A 494 5.79 -9.81 -14.43
C GLN A 494 4.58 -8.89 -14.59
N ASN A 495 4.74 -7.74 -15.26
CA ASN A 495 3.73 -6.70 -15.47
C ASN A 495 3.21 -6.11 -14.15
N LEU A 496 4.08 -5.99 -13.15
CA LEU A 496 3.81 -5.28 -11.90
C LEU A 496 4.27 -3.82 -12.02
N MET A 497 3.84 -2.96 -11.10
CA MET A 497 4.21 -1.54 -11.00
C MET A 497 5.05 -1.31 -9.73
N PRO A 498 6.37 -1.54 -9.76
CA PRO A 498 7.24 -1.35 -8.60
C PRO A 498 7.29 0.11 -8.16
N VAL A 499 7.05 0.38 -6.89
CA VAL A 499 7.29 1.67 -6.22
C VAL A 499 8.68 1.63 -5.59
N VAL A 500 9.59 2.44 -6.12
CA VAL A 500 11.01 2.44 -5.75
C VAL A 500 11.29 3.67 -4.90
N SER A 501 11.65 3.48 -3.63
CA SER A 501 12.16 4.57 -2.78
C SER A 501 13.57 4.97 -3.24
N MET A 502 13.80 6.27 -3.38
CA MET A 502 15.13 6.80 -3.66
C MET A 502 15.93 6.93 -2.36
N LYS A 503 17.12 6.33 -2.32
CA LYS A 503 17.94 6.28 -1.10
C LYS A 503 18.29 7.69 -0.62
N GLY A 504 17.90 8.00 0.62
CA GLY A 504 18.20 9.28 1.27
C GLY A 504 17.42 10.47 0.72
N GLN A 505 16.36 10.23 -0.04
CA GLN A 505 15.51 11.29 -0.60
C GLN A 505 14.04 11.05 -0.24
N PRO A 506 13.27 12.10 0.06
CA PRO A 506 11.83 12.01 0.33
C PRO A 506 11.03 11.84 -0.96
N GLU A 507 11.43 10.93 -1.84
CA GLU A 507 10.74 10.66 -3.09
C GLU A 507 10.65 9.16 -3.40
N VAL A 508 9.58 8.81 -4.09
CA VAL A 508 9.37 7.48 -4.65
C VAL A 508 9.14 7.58 -6.16
N ARG A 509 9.55 6.56 -6.89
CA ARG A 509 9.35 6.46 -8.34
C ARG A 509 8.61 5.20 -8.70
N ILE A 510 7.58 5.33 -9.54
CA ILE A 510 6.85 4.19 -10.10
C ILE A 510 7.60 3.74 -11.36
N ALA A 511 8.16 2.53 -11.33
CA ALA A 511 9.05 2.07 -12.41
C ALA A 511 8.32 1.82 -13.74
N SER A 512 7.02 1.55 -13.72
CA SER A 512 6.19 1.39 -14.91
C SER A 512 4.71 1.56 -14.63
N LEU A 513 3.94 1.99 -15.64
CA LEU A 513 2.48 2.02 -15.62
C LEU A 513 1.90 0.98 -16.59
N HIS A 514 2.35 -0.27 -16.48
CA HIS A 514 1.83 -1.38 -17.29
C HIS A 514 0.63 -2.07 -16.63
N GLY A 515 -0.40 -2.37 -17.43
CA GLY A 515 -1.46 -3.28 -17.04
C GLY A 515 -0.99 -4.73 -17.10
N LEU A 516 -1.75 -5.66 -16.50
CA LEU A 516 -1.35 -7.07 -16.40
C LEU A 516 -1.15 -7.79 -17.74
N ALA A 517 -1.78 -7.32 -18.82
CA ALA A 517 -1.56 -7.84 -20.17
C ALA A 517 -0.20 -7.43 -20.78
N GLY A 518 0.55 -6.55 -20.11
CA GLY A 518 1.91 -6.15 -20.49
C GLY A 518 2.01 -4.93 -21.41
N GLN A 519 0.92 -4.19 -21.60
CA GLN A 519 0.94 -2.89 -22.27
C GLN A 519 0.80 -1.76 -21.25
N VAL A 520 0.98 -0.50 -21.68
CA VAL A 520 0.60 0.65 -20.87
C VAL A 520 -0.86 0.49 -20.44
N ILE A 521 -1.15 0.79 -19.18
CA ILE A 521 -2.45 0.53 -18.56
C ILE A 521 -3.60 1.16 -19.37
N SER A 522 -4.64 0.34 -19.60
CA SER A 522 -5.82 0.75 -20.35
C SER A 522 -6.70 1.70 -19.55
N GLY A 523 -7.37 2.60 -20.25
CA GLY A 523 -8.35 3.53 -19.70
C GLY A 523 -8.95 4.36 -20.82
N ARG A 524 -9.84 5.29 -20.47
CA ARG A 524 -10.51 6.18 -21.43
C ARG A 524 -9.60 6.95 -22.41
N TRP A 525 -8.32 7.13 -22.08
CA TRP A 525 -7.31 7.71 -22.97
C TRP A 525 -6.97 6.81 -24.17
N CYS A 526 -7.22 5.50 -24.09
CA CYS A 526 -6.90 4.54 -25.15
C CYS A 526 -7.87 4.62 -26.34
N ASP A 527 -9.16 4.83 -26.09
CA ASP A 527 -10.17 4.87 -27.15
C ASP A 527 -9.99 6.07 -28.10
N GLN A 528 -9.42 7.17 -27.60
CA GLN A 528 -9.10 8.35 -28.40
C GLN A 528 -7.90 8.13 -29.35
N ILE A 529 -6.97 7.25 -28.99
CA ILE A 529 -5.84 6.86 -29.85
C ILE A 529 -6.36 6.10 -31.09
N THR A 530 -7.38 5.27 -30.91
CA THR A 530 -8.06 4.56 -32.01
C THR A 530 -8.80 5.52 -32.95
N ILE A 531 -9.47 6.54 -32.41
CA ILE A 531 -10.14 7.59 -33.21
C ILE A 531 -9.11 8.41 -34.01
N LYS A 532 -7.96 8.79 -33.41
CA LYS A 532 -6.88 9.49 -34.12
C LYS A 532 -6.22 8.62 -35.19
N LYS A 533 -6.00 7.31 -34.95
CA LYS A 533 -5.47 6.37 -35.97
C LYS A 533 -6.47 6.14 -37.10
N ALA A 534 -7.77 6.11 -36.83
CA ALA A 534 -8.81 6.01 -37.85
C ALA A 534 -8.89 7.29 -38.70
N ASN A 535 -8.79 8.47 -38.07
CA ASN A 535 -8.74 9.76 -38.77
C ASN A 535 -7.43 10.00 -39.54
N ALA A 536 -6.30 9.48 -39.06
CA ALA A 536 -5.03 9.51 -39.79
C ALA A 536 -5.03 8.55 -40.99
N LYS A 537 -5.69 7.38 -40.87
CA LYS A 537 -5.91 6.47 -41.99
C LYS A 537 -6.90 7.06 -43.02
N SER A 538 -7.94 7.77 -42.59
CA SER A 538 -8.88 8.44 -43.50
C SER A 538 -8.28 9.68 -44.18
N SER A 539 -7.36 10.40 -43.52
CA SER A 539 -6.64 11.54 -44.12
C SER A 539 -5.48 11.13 -45.04
N SER A 540 -4.94 9.91 -44.91
CA SER A 540 -3.91 9.37 -45.81
C SER A 540 -4.45 8.91 -47.19
N ALA A 541 -5.77 8.94 -47.39
CA ALA A 541 -6.41 8.53 -48.65
C ALA A 541 -6.66 9.69 -49.65
N SER A 542 -6.16 10.90 -49.38
CA SER A 542 -6.21 12.01 -50.33
C SER A 542 -4.87 12.75 -50.40
N GLY A 543 -4.12 12.54 -51.49
CA GLY A 543 -2.95 13.35 -51.77
C GLY A 543 -2.08 12.84 -52.90
N GLY A 544 -2.51 13.07 -54.15
CA GLY A 544 -1.61 13.06 -55.30
C GLY A 544 -0.88 14.40 -55.44
N LEU A 545 0.40 14.30 -55.80
CA LEU A 545 1.31 15.26 -56.45
C LEU A 545 1.72 16.59 -55.76
N VAL A 546 2.95 16.54 -55.25
CA VAL A 546 4.07 17.51 -55.17
C VAL A 546 3.87 18.94 -55.72
N THR A 547 4.23 19.95 -54.92
CA THR A 547 5.14 21.06 -55.33
C THR A 547 6.04 21.48 -54.16
N ASP A 548 7.30 21.77 -54.47
CA ASP A 548 8.38 22.23 -53.58
C ASP A 548 8.13 23.62 -52.99
N GLY A 549 8.61 23.86 -51.76
CA GLY A 549 8.72 25.22 -51.20
C GLY A 549 9.08 25.30 -49.72
N ALA A 550 10.38 25.47 -49.44
CA ALA A 550 10.99 26.15 -48.29
C ALA A 550 10.58 25.74 -46.84
N ALA A 551 11.53 25.09 -46.17
CA ALA A 551 11.52 24.77 -44.75
C ALA A 551 11.54 26.01 -43.84
N ALA A 552 10.60 26.07 -42.90
CA ALA A 552 10.68 26.91 -41.71
C ALA A 552 11.02 26.01 -40.50
N LEU A 553 12.22 26.21 -39.94
CA LEU A 553 12.70 25.59 -38.71
C LEU A 553 11.85 26.08 -37.53
N ALA A 554 11.04 25.18 -36.97
CA ALA A 554 10.47 25.36 -35.64
C ALA A 554 11.48 24.84 -34.60
N GLN A 555 11.89 25.72 -33.68
CA GLN A 555 12.83 25.41 -32.60
C GLN A 555 12.19 24.44 -31.59
N ALA A 556 12.94 23.39 -31.26
CA ALA A 556 12.62 22.46 -30.18
C ALA A 556 12.75 23.15 -28.81
N PRO A 557 11.92 22.82 -27.81
CA PRO A 557 12.14 23.25 -26.44
C PRO A 557 13.41 22.57 -25.89
N LYS A 558 14.27 23.37 -25.25
CA LYS A 558 15.47 22.88 -24.54
C LYS A 558 15.05 21.89 -23.46
N GLY A 559 15.62 20.67 -23.49
CA GLY A 559 15.44 19.64 -22.46
C GLY A 559 15.13 18.23 -22.95
N ALA A 560 15.03 17.98 -24.26
CA ALA A 560 14.82 16.63 -24.78
C ALA A 560 16.15 15.85 -24.88
N VAL A 561 16.28 14.77 -24.11
CA VAL A 561 17.33 13.76 -24.29
C VAL A 561 16.94 12.89 -25.48
N VAL A 562 17.68 13.00 -26.58
CA VAL A 562 17.56 12.10 -27.74
C VAL A 562 18.57 10.97 -27.55
N VAL A 563 18.10 9.75 -27.35
CA VAL A 563 18.94 8.54 -27.32
C VAL A 563 19.03 8.00 -28.75
N GLU A 564 20.10 8.33 -29.47
CA GLU A 564 20.44 7.65 -30.72
C GLU A 564 21.25 6.39 -30.43
N THR A 565 20.70 5.23 -30.78
CA THR A 565 21.39 3.94 -30.70
C THR A 565 22.18 3.73 -31.98
N ILE A 566 23.49 4.00 -31.97
CA ILE A 566 24.38 3.59 -33.06
C ILE A 566 24.80 2.14 -32.79
N THR A 567 24.29 1.21 -33.59
CA THR A 567 24.67 -0.21 -33.54
C THR A 567 25.85 -0.47 -34.50
N ASP A 568 27.00 -0.86 -33.94
CA ASP A 568 28.12 -1.43 -34.72
C ASP A 568 27.98 -2.98 -34.71
N PRO A 569 27.78 -3.64 -35.87
CA PRO A 569 27.36 -5.05 -35.91
C PRO A 569 28.46 -6.08 -35.59
N LYS A 570 29.56 -5.72 -34.91
CA LYS A 570 30.69 -6.64 -34.64
C LYS A 570 31.29 -6.65 -33.24
N LYS A 571 30.67 -6.06 -32.21
CA LYS A 571 31.10 -6.21 -30.81
C LYS A 571 29.93 -6.42 -29.86
N THR A 572 30.11 -7.31 -28.88
CA THR A 572 29.20 -7.57 -27.75
C THR A 572 29.08 -6.32 -26.86
N PRO A 573 27.88 -5.91 -26.42
CA PRO A 573 27.73 -4.67 -25.67
C PRO A 573 27.96 -4.89 -24.17
N GLU A 574 29.06 -4.36 -23.65
CA GLU A 574 29.11 -3.84 -22.27
C GLU A 574 28.76 -2.36 -22.34
N THR A 575 27.66 -1.95 -21.71
CA THR A 575 27.24 -0.55 -21.65
C THR A 575 27.70 0.05 -20.33
N ILE A 576 28.73 0.89 -20.39
CA ILE A 576 29.17 1.75 -19.28
C ILE A 576 28.56 3.14 -19.52
N PHE A 577 27.72 3.63 -18.60
CA PHE A 577 27.20 5.00 -18.63
C PHE A 577 28.12 5.93 -17.83
N ARG A 578 28.64 6.99 -18.48
CA ARG A 578 29.40 8.07 -17.85
C ARG A 578 28.52 9.32 -17.88
N ILE A 579 28.22 9.89 -16.72
CA ILE A 579 27.48 11.15 -16.58
C ILE A 579 28.51 12.26 -16.36
N GLU A 580 28.59 13.21 -17.29
CA GLU A 580 29.32 14.47 -17.08
C GLU A 580 28.31 15.55 -16.66
N VAL A 581 28.53 16.13 -15.47
CA VAL A 581 27.75 17.24 -14.95
C VAL A 581 28.47 18.53 -15.37
N GLU A 582 27.85 19.32 -16.25
CA GLU A 582 28.37 20.62 -16.65
C GLU A 582 27.86 21.69 -15.66
N ALA A 583 28.77 22.27 -14.87
CA ALA A 583 28.46 23.37 -13.95
C ALA A 583 28.21 24.69 -14.73
N PRO A 584 27.26 25.54 -14.30
CA PRO A 584 26.90 26.74 -15.05
C PRO A 584 27.99 27.82 -14.92
N LYS A 585 28.36 28.44 -16.05
CA LYS A 585 29.22 29.63 -16.10
C LYS A 585 28.41 30.89 -15.73
N PRO A 586 29.01 31.86 -15.02
CA PRO A 586 28.35 33.12 -14.69
C PRO A 586 28.29 34.03 -15.92
N ASP A 587 27.11 34.59 -16.18
CA ASP A 587 26.87 35.56 -17.24
C ASP A 587 27.28 36.96 -16.75
N ILE A 588 28.24 37.57 -17.44
CA ILE A 588 28.72 38.93 -17.16
C ILE A 588 28.07 39.84 -18.21
N THR A 589 27.10 40.65 -17.80
CA THR A 589 26.61 41.78 -18.61
C THR A 589 26.91 43.08 -17.90
N GLU A 590 27.78 43.86 -18.55
CA GLU A 590 28.17 45.22 -18.23
C GLU A 590 26.97 46.18 -18.27
N HIS A 591 26.82 47.02 -17.24
CA HIS A 591 25.99 48.22 -17.31
C HIS A 591 26.65 49.38 -16.56
N GLU A 592 26.78 50.52 -17.26
CA GLU A 592 26.99 51.85 -16.69
C GLU A 592 26.31 52.89 -17.63
N PRO A 593 26.03 54.13 -17.19
CA PRO A 593 25.52 54.53 -15.87
C PRO A 593 24.45 55.66 -15.96
N GLN A 594 23.54 55.79 -14.97
CA GLN A 594 22.88 57.09 -14.65
C GLN A 594 22.54 57.21 -13.15
N THR A 595 23.41 57.94 -12.43
CA THR A 595 23.19 59.02 -11.44
C THR A 595 22.12 58.96 -10.31
N HIS A 596 22.64 59.10 -9.07
CA HIS A 596 22.15 59.82 -7.85
C HIS A 596 20.84 59.32 -7.20
N GLU A 597 20.74 58.99 -5.90
CA GLU A 597 21.08 59.75 -4.67
C GLU A 597 21.35 58.81 -3.45
N ALA A 598 21.99 59.40 -2.43
CA ALA A 598 22.61 58.77 -1.26
C ALA A 598 21.66 58.30 -0.15
N CYS A 599 22.12 57.35 0.68
CA CYS A 599 22.22 57.48 2.15
C CYS A 599 23.03 56.32 2.76
N GLU A 600 23.90 56.69 3.70
CA GLU A 600 24.90 55.89 4.44
C GLU A 600 24.26 55.05 5.57
N GLU A 601 24.84 53.91 5.95
CA GLU A 601 25.45 53.71 7.29
C GLU A 601 26.07 52.31 7.52
N SER A 602 27.36 52.35 7.90
CA SER A 602 28.12 51.48 8.83
C SER A 602 28.45 50.00 8.55
N SER A 603 29.74 49.75 8.32
CA SER A 603 30.51 48.50 8.53
C SER A 603 30.93 48.36 10.04
N PRO A 604 31.61 47.29 10.54
CA PRO A 604 32.87 46.74 10.00
C PRO A 604 33.11 45.21 10.04
N GLU A 605 34.08 44.84 9.19
CA GLU A 605 34.83 43.58 9.07
C GLU A 605 35.67 43.23 10.32
N THR A 606 36.10 41.96 10.45
CA THR A 606 37.54 41.60 10.57
C THR A 606 37.77 40.11 10.22
N ALA A 607 38.82 39.88 9.43
CA ALA A 607 39.28 38.62 8.83
C ALA A 607 40.12 37.72 9.77
N LEU A 608 40.19 36.41 9.46
CA LEU A 608 41.26 35.49 9.87
C LEU A 608 41.58 34.48 8.76
N SER A 609 42.86 34.13 8.69
CA SER A 609 43.68 33.53 7.63
C SER A 609 43.74 31.99 7.57
N GLU A 610 44.01 31.44 6.39
CA GLU A 610 44.44 30.05 6.14
C GLU A 610 45.90 29.77 6.58
N PRO A 611 46.22 28.51 6.95
CA PRO A 611 47.44 27.83 6.48
C PRO A 611 47.14 26.40 5.99
N ASP A 612 47.60 26.01 4.79
CA ASP A 612 48.89 25.42 4.38
C ASP A 612 48.84 23.88 4.32
N ASN A 613 48.98 23.35 3.09
CA ASN A 613 48.56 22.02 2.64
C ASN A 613 49.75 21.09 2.38
N SER A 614 50.84 21.25 3.15
CA SER A 614 52.13 20.60 2.89
C SER A 614 52.43 19.38 3.77
N GLU A 615 51.53 18.98 4.68
CA GLU A 615 51.71 17.78 5.53
C GLU A 615 50.97 16.52 5.04
N LEU A 616 50.07 16.65 4.05
CA LEU A 616 49.25 15.54 3.55
C LEU A 616 49.92 14.73 2.42
N ASP A 617 50.84 15.33 1.66
CA ASP A 617 51.54 14.64 0.57
C ASP A 617 52.67 13.72 1.08
N ASP A 618 53.26 14.03 2.24
CA ASP A 618 54.32 13.22 2.85
C ASP A 618 53.78 11.97 3.58
N LEU A 619 52.49 11.92 3.90
CA LEU A 619 51.82 10.76 4.54
C LEU A 619 51.33 9.70 3.55
N LEU A 620 51.21 10.04 2.27
CA LEU A 620 50.73 9.14 1.21
C LEU A 620 51.85 8.36 0.51
N ALA A 621 53.12 8.68 0.79
CA ALA A 621 54.28 8.03 0.18
C ALA A 621 54.76 6.76 0.90
N ASP A 622 54.24 6.44 2.09
CA ASP A 622 54.76 5.36 2.96
C ASP A 622 53.92 4.06 2.95
N LEU A 623 52.91 3.96 2.07
CA LEU A 623 51.99 2.81 2.00
C LEU A 623 52.06 2.02 0.68
N SER A 624 53.07 2.27 -0.15
CA SER A 624 53.23 1.54 -1.42
C SER A 624 54.65 1.01 -1.63
N ALA A 625 55.01 -0.05 -0.90
CA ALA A 625 56.10 -0.95 -1.29
C ALA A 625 55.94 -2.35 -0.68
N ASP A 626 55.87 -3.34 -1.58
CA ASP A 626 56.21 -4.77 -1.42
C ASP A 626 55.24 -5.65 -0.59
N ASP A 627 54.87 -6.88 -0.93
CA ASP A 627 55.39 -7.82 -1.92
C ASP A 627 54.40 -9.00 -2.13
N GLU A 628 54.58 -9.67 -3.27
CA GLU A 628 54.20 -11.03 -3.71
C GLU A 628 53.23 -11.99 -2.94
N THR A 629 52.35 -12.61 -3.73
CA THR A 629 51.74 -13.95 -3.51
C THR A 629 52.77 -15.05 -3.93
N PRO A 630 52.72 -16.35 -3.52
CA PRO A 630 51.50 -17.16 -3.30
C PRO A 630 51.58 -18.29 -2.23
N SER A 631 50.42 -18.77 -1.73
CA SER A 631 50.31 -20.18 -1.31
C SER A 631 48.85 -20.68 -1.27
N SER A 632 48.70 -21.93 -1.68
CA SER A 632 47.50 -22.76 -1.76
C SER A 632 46.88 -23.13 -0.42
N GLY A 633 45.55 -23.29 -0.38
CA GLY A 633 44.91 -24.30 0.49
C GLY A 633 43.68 -23.83 1.27
N GLU A 634 42.58 -24.52 0.97
CA GLU A 634 41.45 -24.83 1.87
C GLU A 634 40.46 -23.70 2.22
N GLY A 635 39.19 -24.06 2.12
CA GLY A 635 38.07 -23.13 2.23
C GLY A 635 37.72 -22.81 3.66
N ASP A 636 36.99 -21.70 3.81
CA ASP A 636 36.11 -21.50 4.95
C ASP A 636 34.74 -21.08 4.42
N GLY A 637 33.74 -21.80 4.90
CA GLY A 637 32.34 -21.54 4.66
C GLY A 637 31.92 -20.23 5.32
N MET A 638 30.90 -19.62 4.74
CA MET A 638 30.19 -18.50 5.34
C MET A 638 29.77 -18.86 6.76
N ASP A 639 29.94 -17.92 7.68
CA ASP A 639 29.56 -18.06 9.08
C ASP A 639 28.05 -18.44 9.19
N PRO A 640 27.70 -19.57 9.83
CA PRO A 640 26.32 -20.02 9.97
C PRO A 640 25.44 -19.04 10.77
N GLU A 641 25.99 -18.17 11.61
CA GLU A 641 25.22 -17.09 12.25
C GLU A 641 24.82 -15.99 11.25
N LEU A 642 25.66 -15.72 10.25
CA LEU A 642 25.38 -14.75 9.20
C LEU A 642 24.37 -15.28 8.18
N GLU A 643 24.37 -16.60 7.91
CA GLU A 643 23.31 -17.26 7.13
C GLU A 643 21.97 -17.25 7.87
N ALA A 644 21.96 -17.43 9.20
CA ALA A 644 20.74 -17.35 9.99
C ALA A 644 20.14 -15.94 10.03
N LEU A 645 20.98 -14.89 10.14
CA LEU A 645 20.54 -13.49 10.16
C LEU A 645 19.99 -13.01 8.81
N LEU A 646 20.51 -13.54 7.69
CA LEU A 646 20.03 -13.20 6.35
C LEU A 646 18.79 -13.99 5.92
N ALA A 647 18.45 -15.09 6.60
CA ALA A 647 17.26 -15.87 6.32
C ALA A 647 15.98 -15.29 6.97
N ASP A 648 16.12 -14.47 8.01
CA ASP A 648 15.02 -13.85 8.77
C ASP A 648 14.71 -12.38 8.38
N LEU A 649 15.37 -11.86 7.34
CA LEU A 649 15.10 -10.56 6.69
C LEU A 649 14.40 -10.73 5.33
#